data_AF-A0AAI8L7R9-F1
#
_entry.id   AF-A0AAI8L7R9-F1
#
_cell.length_a   1.000
_cell.length_b   1.000
_cell.length_c   1.000
_cell.angle_alpha   90.00
_cell.angle_beta   90.00
_cell.angle_gamma   90.00
#
_symmetry.space_group_name_H-M   'P 1'
#
loop_
_entity.id
_entity.type
_entity.pdbx_description
1 polymer ?
#
loop_
_entity_poly.entity_id
_entity_poly.type
_entity_poly.pdbx_seq_one_letter_code
_entity_poly.pdbx_strand_id
1 'polypeptide(L)'
;MPESISRRSVLAGMAAMTVAASVGSLAMTTPAYAATATDPLPLPPLRIPKTDLGLEQQPDAKIQWLQDAKLGMFIHWGVYSGPAKGEWWMHNAPVTPSDYQKYVTDATSEQFTADAYDPTAWAQLAKDFGAKYVTLTTRHHDGFALWPLNHPNSWNSGQAPLSRDFVKDYVAAVRAAGLKVGLYYSPINWRYPGYYDVTGTNCATNPWGYTTDPAHKENARIMKNEVYESVKELVTQYGVIDDLWWDGGWLAEKGSDADAAFFWEPGQYRDTTNQWPVDAAYGENDASGKPLGLMGMVRKHQPDIVANLRSGWTGDYINDEGPGVPTGAVRTGNLVEKVFTVGSSWGYNSDNKVMSYGTAMNILVNCWVRNMTAMVNVGPDRHGTVSSGQANLLRQIGTFMTACGQSVYGTRGGPWNPADGQYGFTYKDNTFYVHLLPGYSGTSFTTPSIGDAQVTRVFDVRSGTTLSYTVGSDGRVAVSGIDRTTHPQDSVVGVTLDRSVQPADIAPGKTATADSEETSKGNTAGKAVDGSTATRWCANNGNTGHWLKADLGSTRSLTGTRIAWELDKTNYQYKIESSTDNTTWTMLADLTATASTSQVQVAQFRAQARYVRVTVTGLPTGVWASIRNLEVYDRPFGADLGTFKLVNRKSGKVLDVKDASTLDGANIIQYPWGGAGSTNQQWKLLPNADGSYRLVSVKSGKALESPDGSTQGAILDQSTDDGGDNQWWNLVPSKTSGYYRLVNVHTGWCADVKDASTADSAYVIQWPTTDGSNQDWQLVAL
;
A
#
# COMPACT_ATOMS: atom_id res chain seq x y z
N MET A 1 -37.08 -42.92 12.22
CA MET A 1 -38.28 -42.15 11.84
C MET A 1 -39.24 -42.13 13.02
N PRO A 2 -40.08 -41.09 13.18
CA PRO A 2 -39.99 -39.76 12.56
C PRO A 2 -38.88 -38.94 13.27
N GLU A 3 -38.86 -37.63 13.55
CA GLU A 3 -39.72 -36.46 13.22
C GLU A 3 -38.90 -35.15 13.24
N SER A 4 -39.54 -33.99 13.10
CA SER A 4 -38.96 -32.65 13.36
C SER A 4 -39.63 -31.96 14.56
N ILE A 5 -38.85 -31.20 15.36
CA ILE A 5 -39.38 -30.36 16.45
C ILE A 5 -39.35 -28.88 16.01
N SER A 6 -40.43 -28.14 16.28
CA SER A 6 -40.62 -26.75 15.84
C SER A 6 -40.69 -25.73 17.00
N ARG A 7 -40.72 -24.43 16.67
CA ARG A 7 -40.51 -23.28 17.59
C ARG A 7 -41.64 -23.01 18.63
N ARG A 8 -42.25 -24.02 19.27
CA ARG A 8 -43.33 -23.81 20.29
C ARG A 8 -43.25 -24.70 21.54
N SER A 9 -42.11 -24.63 22.24
CA SER A 9 -41.93 -25.10 23.62
C SER A 9 -40.62 -24.48 24.16
N VAL A 10 -40.49 -23.93 25.38
CA VAL A 10 -41.36 -23.91 26.57
C VAL A 10 -41.41 -22.50 27.17
N LEU A 11 -42.55 -22.05 27.70
CA LEU A 11 -42.65 -20.82 28.49
C LEU A 11 -43.84 -20.88 29.49
N ALA A 12 -43.60 -21.39 30.70
CA ALA A 12 -44.47 -21.26 31.88
C ALA A 12 -43.74 -21.81 33.13
N GLY A 13 -43.90 -21.20 34.30
CA GLY A 13 -43.39 -21.75 35.58
C GLY A 13 -42.65 -20.75 36.48
N MET A 14 -43.35 -19.74 37.00
CA MET A 14 -42.81 -18.85 38.04
C MET A 14 -42.95 -19.47 39.43
N ALA A 15 -41.87 -19.46 40.21
CA ALA A 15 -41.91 -19.63 41.67
C ALA A 15 -40.83 -18.72 42.28
N ALA A 16 -41.17 -17.97 43.33
CA ALA A 16 -40.26 -16.99 43.93
C ALA A 16 -39.45 -17.60 45.08
N MET A 17 -38.16 -17.28 45.13
CA MET A 17 -37.35 -17.40 46.35
C MET A 17 -36.57 -16.10 46.57
N THR A 18 -36.93 -15.37 47.64
CA THR A 18 -36.25 -14.15 48.05
C THR A 18 -35.01 -14.52 48.87
N VAL A 19 -33.85 -14.59 48.23
CA VAL A 19 -32.56 -14.70 48.91
C VAL A 19 -31.82 -13.37 48.78
N ALA A 20 -31.58 -12.71 49.91
CA ALA A 20 -30.79 -11.48 49.97
C ALA A 20 -29.29 -11.80 49.82
N ALA A 21 -28.86 -12.07 48.57
CA ALA A 21 -27.45 -12.16 48.24
C ALA A 21 -26.82 -10.76 48.33
N SER A 22 -25.87 -10.59 49.24
CA SER A 22 -25.05 -9.38 49.30
C SER A 22 -24.28 -9.23 47.98
N VAL A 23 -24.49 -8.12 47.27
CA VAL A 23 -23.77 -7.82 46.04
C VAL A 23 -22.35 -7.37 46.38
N GLY A 24 -21.52 -8.33 46.80
CA GLY A 24 -20.09 -8.17 46.85
C GLY A 24 -19.61 -7.84 45.43
N SER A 25 -18.98 -6.69 45.26
CA SER A 25 -18.42 -6.27 43.98
C SER A 25 -17.31 -7.25 43.58
N LEU A 26 -17.65 -8.20 42.71
CA LEU A 26 -16.68 -9.04 42.00
C LEU A 26 -15.84 -8.15 41.09
N ALA A 27 -14.81 -7.56 41.67
CA ALA A 27 -13.71 -6.98 40.92
C ALA A 27 -13.13 -8.09 40.04
N MET A 28 -13.39 -8.03 38.74
CA MET A 28 -12.73 -8.91 37.77
C MET A 28 -11.25 -8.56 37.79
N THR A 29 -10.49 -9.33 38.57
CA THR A 29 -9.04 -9.19 38.69
C THR A 29 -8.44 -9.33 37.30
N THR A 30 -7.83 -8.27 36.78
CA THR A 30 -7.00 -8.33 35.58
C THR A 30 -6.01 -9.48 35.74
N PRO A 31 -5.95 -10.45 34.81
CA PRO A 31 -5.02 -11.57 34.91
C PRO A 31 -3.60 -11.05 35.14
N ALA A 32 -2.88 -11.62 36.11
CA ALA A 32 -1.59 -11.08 36.56
C ALA A 32 -0.58 -10.88 35.43
N TYR A 33 -0.66 -11.71 34.38
CA TYR A 33 0.15 -11.63 33.16
C TYR A 33 -0.01 -10.31 32.38
N ALA A 34 -1.18 -9.67 32.43
CA ALA A 34 -1.45 -8.40 31.75
C ALA A 34 -0.78 -7.19 32.43
N ALA A 35 -0.18 -7.40 33.61
CA ALA A 35 0.65 -6.42 34.32
C ALA A 35 2.16 -6.64 34.10
N THR A 36 2.58 -7.74 33.48
CA THR A 36 4.01 -8.13 33.34
C THR A 36 4.52 -8.21 31.90
N ALA A 37 3.66 -8.13 30.89
CA ALA A 37 4.09 -8.04 29.49
C ALA A 37 4.90 -6.74 29.27
N THR A 38 6.20 -6.86 29.00
CA THR A 38 7.12 -5.72 28.84
C THR A 38 6.96 -5.01 27.51
N ASP A 39 6.72 -5.80 26.45
CA ASP A 39 6.73 -5.34 25.06
C ASP A 39 5.29 -5.43 24.52
N PRO A 40 4.62 -4.31 24.22
CA PRO A 40 3.29 -4.32 23.64
C PRO A 40 3.34 -4.50 22.12
N LEU A 41 2.37 -5.22 21.55
CA LEU A 41 2.32 -5.48 20.10
C LEU A 41 1.96 -4.20 19.32
N PRO A 42 2.54 -3.97 18.13
CA PRO A 42 2.19 -2.80 17.32
C PRO A 42 0.71 -2.83 16.89
N LEU A 43 0.20 -1.70 16.41
CA LEU A 43 -1.13 -1.62 15.78
C LEU A 43 -1.07 -1.93 14.28
N PRO A 44 -2.16 -2.47 13.69
CA PRO A 44 -2.25 -2.65 12.24
C PRO A 44 -2.19 -1.27 11.55
N PRO A 45 -1.37 -1.09 10.50
CA PRO A 45 -1.28 0.17 9.77
C PRO A 45 -2.64 0.65 9.25
N LEU A 46 -2.92 1.94 9.41
CA LEU A 46 -4.17 2.53 8.93
C LEU A 46 -3.97 3.15 7.54
N ARG A 47 -4.91 2.89 6.62
CA ARG A 47 -5.03 3.61 5.34
C ARG A 47 -6.13 4.65 5.47
N ILE A 48 -5.89 5.85 4.97
CA ILE A 48 -6.89 6.93 4.91
C ILE A 48 -7.01 7.34 3.44
N PRO A 49 -8.18 7.18 2.80
CA PRO A 49 -8.39 7.60 1.42
C PRO A 49 -8.09 9.08 1.21
N LYS A 50 -7.28 9.38 0.20
CA LYS A 50 -6.94 10.73 -0.24
C LYS A 50 -7.87 11.17 -1.36
N THR A 51 -8.12 12.48 -1.46
CA THR A 51 -8.79 13.11 -2.61
C THR A 51 -7.75 13.85 -3.43
N ASP A 52 -7.72 13.59 -4.73
CA ASP A 52 -6.80 14.19 -5.69
C ASP A 52 -7.51 14.39 -7.04
N LEU A 53 -7.20 15.49 -7.75
CA LEU A 53 -7.89 15.91 -8.99
C LEU A 53 -9.43 15.81 -8.93
N GLY A 54 -9.99 16.11 -7.75
CA GLY A 54 -11.42 16.03 -7.44
C GLY A 54 -11.98 14.62 -7.20
N LEU A 55 -11.15 13.56 -7.26
CA LEU A 55 -11.56 12.17 -7.07
C LEU A 55 -10.97 11.57 -5.79
N GLU A 56 -11.80 10.94 -4.98
CA GLU A 56 -11.36 10.18 -3.80
C GLU A 56 -10.91 8.76 -4.19
N GLN A 57 -9.85 8.28 -3.55
CA GLN A 57 -9.40 6.88 -3.61
C GLN A 57 -10.50 5.94 -3.09
N GLN A 58 -10.54 4.70 -3.60
CA GLN A 58 -11.49 3.70 -3.13
C GLN A 58 -11.34 3.46 -1.61
N PRO A 59 -12.45 3.31 -0.86
CA PRO A 59 -12.43 2.88 0.52
C PRO A 59 -11.80 1.48 0.65
N ASP A 60 -11.23 1.19 1.81
CA ASP A 60 -10.62 -0.12 2.10
C ASP A 60 -11.57 -1.27 1.74
N ALA A 61 -12.85 -1.18 2.08
CA ALA A 61 -13.88 -2.17 1.75
C ALA A 61 -13.99 -2.54 0.25
N LYS A 62 -13.53 -1.70 -0.68
CA LYS A 62 -13.49 -1.98 -2.13
C LYS A 62 -12.12 -2.46 -2.60
N ILE A 63 -11.01 -1.89 -2.11
CA ILE A 63 -9.65 -2.34 -2.48
C ILE A 63 -9.16 -3.58 -1.70
N GLN A 64 -9.88 -3.98 -0.64
CA GLN A 64 -9.53 -5.10 0.23
C GLN A 64 -9.32 -6.42 -0.54
N TRP A 65 -10.05 -6.64 -1.65
CA TRP A 65 -9.85 -7.84 -2.47
C TRP A 65 -8.41 -7.96 -3.00
N LEU A 66 -7.76 -6.85 -3.36
CA LEU A 66 -6.42 -6.84 -3.93
C LEU A 66 -5.38 -7.16 -2.84
N GLN A 67 -5.55 -6.54 -1.68
CA GLN A 67 -4.74 -6.83 -0.48
C GLN A 67 -4.84 -8.29 -0.01
N ASP A 68 -6.00 -8.94 -0.16
CA ASP A 68 -6.18 -10.33 0.22
C ASP A 68 -5.79 -11.32 -0.89
N ALA A 69 -5.90 -10.89 -2.16
CA ALA A 69 -5.47 -11.65 -3.33
C ALA A 69 -3.96 -11.92 -3.34
N LYS A 70 -3.15 -10.92 -2.97
CA LYS A 70 -1.67 -10.88 -2.97
C LYS A 70 -0.95 -11.14 -4.31
N LEU A 71 -1.52 -11.93 -5.21
CA LEU A 71 -0.85 -12.47 -6.39
C LEU A 71 -1.73 -12.35 -7.63
N GLY A 72 -1.22 -11.63 -8.64
CA GLY A 72 -1.82 -11.48 -9.97
C GLY A 72 -0.90 -11.99 -11.07
N MET A 73 -1.45 -12.20 -12.27
CA MET A 73 -0.69 -12.51 -13.48
C MET A 73 -0.86 -11.41 -14.51
N PHE A 74 0.24 -10.78 -14.95
CA PHE A 74 0.23 -9.83 -16.05
C PHE A 74 0.41 -10.59 -17.38
N ILE A 75 -0.20 -10.09 -18.45
CA ILE A 75 0.02 -10.55 -19.82
C ILE A 75 0.32 -9.32 -20.69
N HIS A 76 1.58 -9.19 -21.13
CA HIS A 76 1.97 -8.24 -22.19
C HIS A 76 1.97 -8.96 -23.53
N TRP A 77 0.92 -8.72 -24.31
CA TRP A 77 0.71 -9.28 -25.63
C TRP A 77 0.17 -8.24 -26.60
N GLY A 78 0.65 -8.29 -27.85
CA GLY A 78 0.43 -7.28 -28.87
C GLY A 78 1.40 -7.46 -30.03
N VAL A 79 1.42 -6.50 -30.97
CA VAL A 79 2.12 -6.64 -32.25
C VAL A 79 3.64 -6.84 -32.09
N TYR A 80 4.23 -6.24 -31.05
CA TYR A 80 5.63 -6.44 -30.64
C TYR A 80 6.05 -7.91 -30.44
N SER A 81 5.11 -8.82 -30.16
CA SER A 81 5.41 -10.26 -30.07
C SER A 81 5.79 -10.88 -31.41
N GLY A 82 5.40 -10.25 -32.54
CA GLY A 82 5.76 -10.61 -33.92
C GLY A 82 7.27 -10.60 -34.21
N PRO A 83 7.93 -9.43 -34.19
CA PRO A 83 9.39 -9.32 -34.32
C PRO A 83 10.16 -9.85 -33.11
N ALA A 84 9.47 -10.12 -31.99
CA ALA A 84 10.03 -10.76 -30.80
C ALA A 84 11.29 -10.05 -30.26
N LYS A 85 11.22 -8.72 -30.10
CA LYS A 85 12.27 -7.88 -29.48
C LYS A 85 11.78 -7.04 -28.29
N GLY A 86 10.67 -7.44 -27.69
CA GLY A 86 10.03 -6.71 -26.60
C GLY A 86 9.15 -5.55 -27.06
N GLU A 87 8.32 -5.08 -26.14
CA GLU A 87 7.25 -4.10 -26.31
C GLU A 87 7.73 -2.70 -26.76
N TRP A 88 8.96 -2.31 -26.41
CA TRP A 88 9.60 -1.07 -26.87
C TRP A 88 10.30 -1.17 -28.24
N TRP A 89 10.15 -2.26 -29.00
CA TRP A 89 10.83 -2.45 -30.30
C TRP A 89 10.57 -1.31 -31.30
N MET A 90 9.33 -0.80 -31.38
CA MET A 90 8.96 0.29 -32.30
C MET A 90 9.80 1.55 -32.05
N HIS A 91 9.88 1.96 -30.78
CA HIS A 91 10.66 3.13 -30.33
C HIS A 91 12.17 2.91 -30.40
N ASN A 92 12.65 1.71 -30.04
CA ASN A 92 14.09 1.43 -29.87
C ASN A 92 14.82 1.13 -31.18
N ALA A 93 14.10 0.75 -32.25
CA ALA A 93 14.66 0.53 -33.59
C ALA A 93 14.11 1.52 -34.65
N PRO A 94 13.81 2.77 -34.25
CA PRO A 94 12.99 3.75 -34.97
C PRO A 94 12.01 3.25 -36.04
N VAL A 95 11.25 2.18 -35.78
CA VAL A 95 10.37 1.57 -36.79
C VAL A 95 9.19 2.51 -37.01
N THR A 96 8.99 2.99 -38.24
CA THR A 96 7.90 3.94 -38.52
C THR A 96 6.53 3.30 -38.24
N PRO A 97 5.49 4.06 -37.85
CA PRO A 97 4.15 3.51 -37.66
C PRO A 97 3.65 2.70 -38.87
N SER A 98 3.96 3.15 -40.09
CA SER A 98 3.63 2.48 -41.35
C SER A 98 4.44 1.20 -41.64
N ASP A 99 5.66 1.09 -41.12
CA ASP A 99 6.43 -0.16 -41.19
C ASP A 99 6.01 -1.13 -40.08
N TYR A 100 5.68 -0.62 -38.91
CA TYR A 100 5.23 -1.40 -37.76
C TYR A 100 3.88 -2.08 -38.02
N GLN A 101 2.98 -1.44 -38.78
CA GLN A 101 1.73 -2.03 -39.25
C GLN A 101 1.93 -3.31 -40.10
N LYS A 102 3.07 -3.47 -40.76
CA LYS A 102 3.39 -4.65 -41.59
C LYS A 102 3.53 -5.93 -40.76
N TYR A 103 3.87 -5.81 -39.48
CA TYR A 103 3.82 -6.94 -38.55
C TYR A 103 2.40 -7.49 -38.35
N VAL A 104 1.34 -6.79 -38.78
CA VAL A 104 -0.03 -7.33 -38.82
C VAL A 104 -0.45 -7.73 -40.25
N THR A 105 -0.13 -6.92 -41.26
CA THR A 105 -0.63 -7.14 -42.64
C THR A 105 0.19 -8.12 -43.48
N ASP A 106 1.51 -8.16 -43.29
CA ASP A 106 2.42 -8.80 -44.25
C ASP A 106 2.75 -10.24 -43.81
N ALA A 107 2.55 -11.19 -44.72
CA ALA A 107 2.70 -12.62 -44.48
C ALA A 107 4.18 -13.04 -44.30
N THR A 108 4.74 -12.77 -43.12
CA THR A 108 6.16 -12.95 -42.78
C THR A 108 6.37 -13.87 -41.57
N SER A 109 7.63 -14.26 -41.35
CA SER A 109 8.06 -14.95 -40.12
C SER A 109 7.92 -14.11 -38.84
N GLU A 110 7.66 -12.80 -38.98
CA GLU A 110 7.50 -11.85 -37.87
C GLU A 110 6.06 -11.33 -37.76
N GLN A 111 5.12 -11.87 -38.55
CA GLN A 111 3.70 -11.50 -38.48
C GLN A 111 3.07 -11.89 -37.15
N PHE A 112 2.33 -10.98 -36.53
CA PHE A 112 1.41 -11.20 -35.42
C PHE A 112 0.15 -11.89 -35.96
N THR A 113 0.06 -13.21 -35.76
CA THR A 113 -0.96 -14.07 -36.36
C THR A 113 -2.08 -14.46 -35.40
N ALA A 114 -1.79 -14.54 -34.09
CA ALA A 114 -2.75 -14.91 -33.03
C ALA A 114 -3.50 -16.25 -33.27
N ASP A 115 -2.94 -17.14 -34.09
CA ASP A 115 -3.55 -18.38 -34.57
C ASP A 115 -3.59 -19.51 -33.53
N ALA A 116 -2.81 -19.39 -32.45
CA ALA A 116 -2.81 -20.27 -31.28
C ALA A 116 -3.34 -19.58 -30.00
N TYR A 117 -4.02 -18.43 -30.13
CA TYR A 117 -4.59 -17.71 -28.99
C TYR A 117 -5.73 -18.50 -28.33
N ASP A 118 -5.46 -19.01 -27.12
CA ASP A 118 -6.45 -19.55 -26.19
C ASP A 118 -6.34 -18.87 -24.81
N PRO A 119 -7.27 -17.97 -24.46
CA PRO A 119 -7.27 -17.33 -23.15
C PRO A 119 -7.72 -18.29 -22.04
N THR A 120 -8.29 -19.46 -22.37
CA THR A 120 -8.59 -20.52 -21.39
C THR A 120 -7.30 -21.13 -20.86
N ALA A 121 -6.33 -21.42 -21.73
CA ALA A 121 -4.99 -21.84 -21.34
C ALA A 121 -4.27 -20.76 -20.50
N TRP A 122 -4.43 -19.48 -20.82
CA TRP A 122 -3.88 -18.38 -20.02
C TRP A 122 -4.53 -18.31 -18.63
N ALA A 123 -5.86 -18.35 -18.54
CA ALA A 123 -6.60 -18.31 -17.28
C ALA A 123 -6.36 -19.58 -16.43
N GLN A 124 -6.14 -20.74 -17.05
CA GLN A 124 -5.71 -21.94 -16.35
C GLN A 124 -4.25 -21.85 -15.88
N LEU A 125 -3.34 -21.24 -16.64
CA LEU A 125 -1.98 -20.98 -16.15
C LEU A 125 -1.98 -20.03 -14.93
N ALA A 126 -2.83 -19.00 -14.92
CA ALA A 126 -3.01 -18.14 -13.76
C ALA A 126 -3.52 -18.90 -12.52
N LYS A 127 -4.45 -19.85 -12.72
CA LYS A 127 -4.90 -20.78 -11.65
C LYS A 127 -3.80 -21.73 -11.19
N ASP A 128 -3.03 -22.32 -12.11
CA ASP A 128 -1.91 -23.21 -11.79
C ASP A 128 -0.85 -22.48 -10.95
N PHE A 129 -0.58 -21.21 -11.30
CA PHE A 129 0.30 -20.29 -10.59
C PHE A 129 -0.25 -19.87 -9.21
N GLY A 130 -1.58 -19.94 -9.03
CA GLY A 130 -2.29 -19.58 -7.81
C GLY A 130 -2.86 -18.16 -7.78
N ALA A 131 -2.62 -17.34 -8.81
CA ALA A 131 -3.08 -15.96 -8.89
C ALA A 131 -4.61 -15.84 -8.72
N LYS A 132 -5.07 -14.66 -8.24
CA LYS A 132 -6.51 -14.36 -8.03
C LYS A 132 -7.06 -13.33 -9.00
N TYR A 133 -6.17 -12.62 -9.70
CA TYR A 133 -6.49 -11.68 -10.77
C TYR A 133 -5.52 -11.88 -11.94
N VAL A 134 -5.96 -11.47 -13.11
CA VAL A 134 -5.12 -11.39 -14.31
C VAL A 134 -5.32 -10.00 -14.90
N THR A 135 -4.27 -9.40 -15.48
CA THR A 135 -4.34 -8.11 -16.19
C THR A 135 -3.73 -8.27 -17.58
N LEU A 136 -4.44 -7.85 -18.63
CA LEU A 136 -4.01 -7.93 -20.03
C LEU A 136 -3.74 -6.53 -20.61
N THR A 137 -2.66 -6.37 -21.38
CA THR A 137 -2.41 -5.19 -22.22
C THR A 137 -3.47 -5.02 -23.32
N THR A 138 -4.51 -4.23 -23.07
CA THR A 138 -5.56 -3.98 -24.08
C THR A 138 -5.04 -3.13 -25.24
N ARG A 139 -4.24 -2.11 -24.94
CA ARG A 139 -3.48 -1.27 -25.87
C ARG A 139 -2.15 -0.88 -25.22
N HIS A 140 -1.03 -1.09 -25.91
CA HIS A 140 0.30 -0.65 -25.47
C HIS A 140 0.69 0.66 -26.17
N HIS A 141 1.90 1.18 -25.90
CA HIS A 141 2.43 2.41 -26.49
C HIS A 141 2.48 2.41 -28.03
N ASP A 142 2.49 1.22 -28.68
CA ASP A 142 2.40 1.06 -30.14
C ASP A 142 1.04 1.50 -30.72
N GLY A 143 0.04 1.70 -29.86
CA GLY A 143 -1.28 2.18 -30.25
C GLY A 143 -2.14 1.12 -30.95
N PHE A 144 -1.81 -0.17 -30.84
CA PHE A 144 -2.63 -1.28 -31.34
C PHE A 144 -3.64 -1.75 -30.28
N ALA A 145 -4.92 -1.71 -30.60
CA ALA A 145 -5.98 -2.17 -29.70
C ALA A 145 -6.33 -3.65 -29.93
N LEU A 146 -6.33 -4.46 -28.88
CA LEU A 146 -6.72 -5.89 -28.86
C LEU A 146 -8.25 -6.13 -28.97
N TRP A 147 -9.02 -5.13 -29.37
CA TRP A 147 -10.47 -5.18 -29.52
C TRP A 147 -10.92 -4.29 -30.70
N PRO A 148 -12.17 -4.43 -31.21
CA PRO A 148 -12.68 -3.61 -32.32
C PRO A 148 -13.02 -2.17 -31.87
N LEU A 149 -12.00 -1.36 -31.61
CA LEU A 149 -12.12 0.06 -31.25
C LEU A 149 -12.80 0.87 -32.37
N ASN A 150 -13.85 1.62 -32.03
CA ASN A 150 -14.65 2.36 -33.03
C ASN A 150 -14.02 3.68 -33.50
N HIS A 151 -12.97 4.19 -32.83
CA HIS A 151 -12.34 5.47 -33.18
C HIS A 151 -11.85 5.47 -34.65
N PRO A 152 -12.18 6.50 -35.47
CA PRO A 152 -11.89 6.51 -36.91
C PRO A 152 -10.42 6.39 -37.28
N ASN A 153 -9.50 6.77 -36.38
CA ASN A 153 -8.05 6.67 -36.57
C ASN A 153 -7.41 5.50 -35.81
N SER A 154 -8.21 4.54 -35.33
CA SER A 154 -7.71 3.37 -34.61
C SER A 154 -7.02 2.36 -35.52
N TRP A 155 -6.03 1.68 -34.94
CA TRP A 155 -5.40 0.48 -35.52
C TRP A 155 -5.65 -0.66 -34.54
N ASN A 156 -6.38 -1.70 -34.96
CA ASN A 156 -7.02 -2.60 -34.01
C ASN A 156 -7.27 -4.02 -34.56
N SER A 157 -7.44 -5.00 -33.66
CA SER A 157 -7.60 -6.41 -34.02
C SER A 157 -8.95 -6.79 -34.64
N GLY A 158 -9.96 -5.91 -34.57
CA GLY A 158 -11.21 -6.05 -35.32
C GLY A 158 -11.04 -5.85 -36.83
N GLN A 159 -9.91 -5.26 -37.25
CA GLN A 159 -9.56 -5.08 -38.66
C GLN A 159 -8.96 -6.36 -39.25
N ALA A 160 -9.02 -6.51 -40.58
CA ALA A 160 -8.37 -7.61 -41.28
C ALA A 160 -6.82 -7.49 -41.16
N PRO A 161 -6.08 -8.61 -41.06
CA PRO A 161 -6.53 -9.99 -41.22
C PRO A 161 -7.14 -10.62 -39.96
N LEU A 162 -6.92 -10.05 -38.77
CA LEU A 162 -7.22 -10.69 -37.48
C LEU A 162 -8.73 -10.83 -37.20
N SER A 163 -9.50 -9.77 -37.48
CA SER A 163 -10.97 -9.75 -37.42
C SER A 163 -11.58 -10.27 -36.10
N ARG A 164 -10.94 -10.04 -34.95
CA ARG A 164 -11.28 -10.64 -33.64
C ARG A 164 -11.19 -9.65 -32.48
N ASP A 165 -12.05 -9.87 -31.49
CA ASP A 165 -12.06 -9.18 -30.19
C ASP A 165 -11.36 -10.05 -29.14
N PHE A 166 -10.06 -9.82 -28.93
CA PHE A 166 -9.26 -10.58 -27.97
C PHE A 166 -9.52 -10.14 -26.52
N VAL A 167 -9.95 -8.89 -26.27
CA VAL A 167 -10.29 -8.45 -24.91
C VAL A 167 -11.54 -9.19 -24.41
N LYS A 168 -12.58 -9.32 -25.23
CA LYS A 168 -13.81 -10.03 -24.86
C LYS A 168 -13.60 -11.51 -24.56
N ASP A 169 -12.86 -12.22 -25.41
CA ASP A 169 -12.53 -13.62 -25.22
C ASP A 169 -11.69 -13.84 -23.94
N TYR A 170 -10.74 -12.93 -23.69
CA TYR A 170 -9.94 -12.88 -22.47
C TYR A 170 -10.80 -12.68 -21.21
N VAL A 171 -11.64 -11.65 -21.18
CA VAL A 171 -12.51 -11.35 -20.02
C VAL A 171 -13.45 -12.53 -19.74
N ALA A 172 -14.04 -13.13 -20.77
CA ALA A 172 -14.90 -14.30 -20.62
C ALA A 172 -14.15 -15.49 -19.99
N ALA A 173 -12.93 -15.80 -20.45
CA ALA A 173 -12.13 -16.91 -19.92
C ALA A 173 -11.67 -16.67 -18.47
N VAL A 174 -11.19 -15.46 -18.14
CA VAL A 174 -10.75 -15.09 -16.78
C VAL A 174 -11.92 -15.10 -15.80
N ARG A 175 -13.11 -14.64 -16.21
CA ARG A 175 -14.34 -14.75 -15.40
C ARG A 175 -14.78 -16.20 -15.22
N ALA A 176 -14.77 -17.02 -16.27
CA ALA A 176 -15.09 -18.45 -16.18
C ALA A 176 -14.10 -19.24 -15.30
N ALA A 177 -12.85 -18.79 -15.21
CA ALA A 177 -11.83 -19.33 -14.31
C ALA A 177 -12.05 -18.96 -12.83
N GLY A 178 -13.02 -18.09 -12.51
CA GLY A 178 -13.26 -17.59 -11.15
C GLY A 178 -12.27 -16.53 -10.69
N LEU A 179 -11.60 -15.86 -11.63
CA LEU A 179 -10.57 -14.85 -11.37
C LEU A 179 -11.14 -13.43 -11.53
N LYS A 180 -10.45 -12.47 -10.91
CA LYS A 180 -10.65 -11.05 -11.15
C LYS A 180 -9.96 -10.57 -12.42
N VAL A 181 -10.55 -9.57 -13.06
CA VAL A 181 -10.17 -9.05 -14.38
C VAL A 181 -9.62 -7.65 -14.23
N GLY A 182 -8.34 -7.49 -14.56
CA GLY A 182 -7.72 -6.20 -14.81
C GLY A 182 -7.55 -5.94 -16.31
N LEU A 183 -7.61 -4.66 -16.69
CA LEU A 183 -7.28 -4.21 -18.03
C LEU A 183 -6.11 -3.23 -17.92
N TYR A 184 -4.99 -3.51 -18.58
CA TYR A 184 -3.96 -2.50 -18.78
C TYR A 184 -4.34 -1.63 -19.97
N TYR A 185 -4.17 -0.33 -19.83
CA TYR A 185 -4.41 0.63 -20.89
C TYR A 185 -3.40 1.77 -20.86
N SER A 186 -2.71 1.98 -21.98
CA SER A 186 -1.66 3.00 -22.09
C SER A 186 -2.13 4.25 -22.87
N PRO A 187 -2.12 5.47 -22.30
CA PRO A 187 -2.55 6.71 -23.00
C PRO A 187 -1.63 7.15 -24.14
N ILE A 188 -0.30 7.03 -23.97
CA ILE A 188 0.70 7.17 -25.04
C ILE A 188 0.34 6.34 -26.27
N ASN A 189 0.62 6.88 -27.46
CA ASN A 189 0.41 6.21 -28.74
C ASN A 189 1.41 6.74 -29.78
N TRP A 190 2.44 5.94 -30.09
CA TRP A 190 3.54 6.31 -31.00
C TRP A 190 3.10 6.53 -32.46
N ARG A 191 1.83 6.26 -32.82
CA ARG A 191 1.26 6.64 -34.13
C ARG A 191 0.99 8.14 -34.27
N TYR A 192 1.04 8.90 -33.17
CA TYR A 192 0.69 10.33 -33.12
C TYR A 192 1.91 11.21 -32.82
N PRO A 193 2.49 11.91 -33.81
CA PRO A 193 3.58 12.88 -33.60
C PRO A 193 3.27 13.95 -32.53
N GLY A 194 1.99 14.30 -32.37
CA GLY A 194 1.51 15.24 -31.35
C GLY A 194 1.79 14.80 -29.90
N TYR A 195 2.10 13.53 -29.64
CA TYR A 195 2.61 13.07 -28.35
C TYR A 195 3.93 13.76 -27.94
N TYR A 196 4.76 14.14 -28.92
CA TYR A 196 6.03 14.84 -28.71
C TYR A 196 5.94 16.37 -28.79
N ASP A 197 4.81 16.91 -29.28
CA ASP A 197 4.62 18.33 -29.57
C ASP A 197 3.16 18.75 -29.34
N VAL A 198 2.65 18.49 -28.13
CA VAL A 198 1.23 18.74 -27.82
C VAL A 198 0.80 20.19 -28.09
N THR A 199 1.70 21.16 -28.03
CA THR A 199 1.40 22.57 -28.33
C THR A 199 1.49 22.94 -29.82
N GLY A 200 2.13 22.11 -30.66
CA GLY A 200 2.49 22.46 -32.04
C GLY A 200 3.54 23.58 -32.13
N THR A 201 4.38 23.73 -31.12
CA THR A 201 5.34 24.84 -30.98
C THR A 201 6.69 24.46 -30.37
N ASN A 202 6.85 23.23 -29.87
CA ASN A 202 8.06 22.82 -29.14
C ASN A 202 8.21 21.29 -29.15
N CYS A 203 8.43 20.71 -30.33
CA CYS A 203 8.60 19.26 -30.46
C CYS A 203 9.83 18.77 -29.70
N ALA A 204 9.60 17.82 -28.80
CA ALA A 204 10.64 17.08 -28.12
C ALA A 204 11.45 16.20 -29.08
N THR A 205 12.75 16.06 -28.81
CA THR A 205 13.58 15.00 -29.40
C THR A 205 12.91 13.64 -29.24
N ASN A 206 12.78 12.91 -30.34
CA ASN A 206 12.05 11.66 -30.50
C ASN A 206 12.78 10.76 -31.54
N PRO A 207 12.62 9.42 -31.54
CA PRO A 207 13.40 8.54 -32.41
C PRO A 207 13.02 8.63 -33.90
N TRP A 208 11.80 9.06 -34.23
CA TRP A 208 11.32 9.16 -35.61
C TRP A 208 11.67 10.48 -36.32
N GLY A 209 12.33 11.42 -35.63
CA GLY A 209 12.79 12.68 -36.20
C GLY A 209 11.67 13.71 -36.46
N TYR A 210 10.52 13.60 -35.79
CA TYR A 210 9.48 14.64 -35.86
C TYR A 210 10.05 15.98 -35.38
N THR A 211 9.64 17.09 -36.02
CA THR A 211 10.06 18.47 -35.70
C THR A 211 8.83 19.34 -35.47
N THR A 212 9.00 20.53 -34.88
CA THR A 212 7.86 21.40 -34.50
C THR A 212 6.93 21.70 -35.68
N ASP A 213 5.65 21.36 -35.55
CA ASP A 213 4.60 21.62 -36.55
C ASP A 213 3.29 22.04 -35.84
N PRO A 214 2.68 23.19 -36.18
CA PRO A 214 1.38 23.60 -35.64
C PRO A 214 0.27 22.54 -35.77
N ALA A 215 0.31 21.66 -36.77
CA ALA A 215 -0.63 20.55 -36.93
C ALA A 215 -0.54 19.51 -35.81
N HIS A 216 0.60 19.41 -35.11
CA HIS A 216 0.77 18.50 -33.98
C HIS A 216 -0.20 18.78 -32.82
N LYS A 217 -0.65 20.03 -32.64
CA LYS A 217 -1.65 20.36 -31.61
C LYS A 217 -2.98 19.66 -31.84
N GLU A 218 -3.45 19.62 -33.09
CA GLU A 218 -4.68 18.90 -33.46
C GLU A 218 -4.44 17.38 -33.47
N ASN A 219 -3.27 16.93 -33.92
CA ASN A 219 -2.90 15.51 -33.84
C ASN A 219 -2.91 14.99 -32.39
N ALA A 220 -2.40 15.76 -31.43
CA ALA A 220 -2.48 15.46 -30.00
C ALA A 220 -3.93 15.45 -29.49
N ARG A 221 -4.76 16.40 -29.92
CA ARG A 221 -6.19 16.46 -29.56
C ARG A 221 -6.95 15.22 -30.07
N ILE A 222 -6.63 14.75 -31.27
CA ILE A 222 -7.18 13.50 -31.85
C ILE A 222 -6.68 12.26 -31.08
N MET A 223 -5.41 12.23 -30.68
CA MET A 223 -4.90 11.17 -29.78
C MET A 223 -5.66 11.13 -28.45
N LYS A 224 -5.97 12.31 -27.87
CA LYS A 224 -6.78 12.42 -26.65
C LYS A 224 -8.22 11.95 -26.85
N ASN A 225 -8.84 12.26 -27.99
CA ASN A 225 -10.15 11.70 -28.37
C ASN A 225 -10.11 10.16 -28.42
N GLU A 226 -9.11 9.56 -29.08
CA GLU A 226 -8.94 8.09 -29.13
C GLU A 226 -8.83 7.48 -27.73
N VAL A 227 -8.14 8.16 -26.81
CA VAL A 227 -8.01 7.71 -25.41
C VAL A 227 -9.35 7.78 -24.66
N TYR A 228 -10.11 8.85 -24.81
CA TYR A 228 -11.42 8.97 -24.16
C TYR A 228 -12.42 7.93 -24.69
N GLU A 229 -12.43 7.66 -26.00
CA GLU A 229 -13.27 6.60 -26.59
C GLU A 229 -12.82 5.21 -26.14
N SER A 230 -11.51 4.91 -26.21
CA SER A 230 -10.98 3.60 -25.78
C SER A 230 -11.34 3.27 -24.34
N VAL A 231 -11.14 4.21 -23.42
CA VAL A 231 -11.46 4.03 -22.00
C VAL A 231 -12.96 3.84 -21.80
N LYS A 232 -13.80 4.62 -22.51
CA LYS A 232 -15.27 4.48 -22.49
C LYS A 232 -15.73 3.09 -22.91
N GLU A 233 -15.17 2.54 -24.00
CA GLU A 233 -15.51 1.20 -24.48
C GLU A 233 -15.08 0.12 -23.48
N LEU A 234 -13.84 0.18 -22.99
CA LEU A 234 -13.29 -0.79 -22.05
C LEU A 234 -14.10 -0.88 -20.74
N VAL A 235 -14.63 0.25 -20.23
CA VAL A 235 -15.45 0.27 -19.01
C VAL A 235 -16.95 0.05 -19.22
N THR A 236 -17.44 -0.08 -20.47
CA THR A 236 -18.88 -0.26 -20.75
C THR A 236 -19.23 -1.55 -21.48
N GLN A 237 -18.36 -2.08 -22.36
CA GLN A 237 -18.70 -3.19 -23.24
C GLN A 237 -18.31 -4.58 -22.69
N TYR A 238 -17.39 -4.65 -21.73
CA TYR A 238 -16.75 -5.89 -21.27
C TYR A 238 -17.30 -6.40 -19.92
N GLY A 239 -18.43 -5.88 -19.45
CA GLY A 239 -19.04 -6.25 -18.18
C GLY A 239 -18.34 -5.61 -16.99
N VAL A 240 -18.23 -6.32 -15.86
CA VAL A 240 -17.53 -5.82 -14.66
C VAL A 240 -16.02 -5.94 -14.87
N ILE A 241 -15.27 -4.89 -14.58
CA ILE A 241 -13.80 -4.86 -14.51
C ILE A 241 -13.38 -4.56 -13.06
N ASP A 242 -12.39 -5.29 -12.53
CA ASP A 242 -11.92 -5.12 -11.15
C ASP A 242 -10.75 -4.14 -11.03
N ASP A 243 -9.90 -4.06 -12.05
CA ASP A 243 -8.66 -3.27 -12.07
C ASP A 243 -8.44 -2.57 -13.42
N LEU A 244 -7.92 -1.33 -13.39
CA LEU A 244 -7.54 -0.55 -14.56
C LEU A 244 -6.10 -0.04 -14.39
N TRP A 245 -5.17 -0.70 -15.07
CA TRP A 245 -3.73 -0.49 -14.94
C TRP A 245 -3.28 0.50 -16.03
N TRP A 246 -3.18 1.77 -15.66
CA TRP A 246 -2.65 2.82 -16.54
C TRP A 246 -1.14 2.69 -16.71
N ASP A 247 -0.61 3.20 -17.82
CA ASP A 247 0.84 3.26 -18.05
C ASP A 247 1.22 4.23 -19.17
N GLY A 248 2.26 5.03 -19.01
CA GLY A 248 2.60 6.06 -20.00
C GLY A 248 1.57 7.19 -20.06
N GLY A 249 1.19 7.70 -18.89
CA GLY A 249 0.48 8.97 -18.75
C GLY A 249 1.41 10.17 -18.98
N TRP A 250 2.71 10.03 -18.79
CA TRP A 250 3.72 11.05 -19.14
C TRP A 250 3.67 11.44 -20.63
N LEU A 251 4.15 12.64 -20.98
CA LEU A 251 4.25 13.13 -22.35
C LEU A 251 5.70 13.15 -22.85
N ALA A 252 5.89 12.89 -24.16
CA ALA A 252 7.20 12.92 -24.82
C ALA A 252 8.33 12.12 -24.13
N GLU A 253 7.99 11.00 -23.46
CA GLU A 253 8.87 10.23 -22.56
C GLU A 253 9.64 11.08 -21.51
N LYS A 254 9.01 12.13 -20.96
CA LYS A 254 9.63 13.08 -20.01
C LYS A 254 8.74 13.39 -18.81
N GLY A 255 9.40 13.64 -17.68
CA GLY A 255 8.73 13.93 -16.41
C GLY A 255 8.09 12.67 -15.80
N SER A 256 7.00 12.88 -15.07
CA SER A 256 6.14 11.87 -14.47
C SER A 256 4.74 11.89 -15.13
N ASP A 257 3.91 10.89 -14.82
CA ASP A 257 2.51 10.90 -15.27
C ASP A 257 1.73 12.12 -14.74
N ALA A 258 2.09 12.62 -13.55
CA ALA A 258 1.46 13.79 -12.94
C ALA A 258 1.79 15.09 -13.70
N ASP A 259 3.01 15.24 -14.23
CA ASP A 259 3.41 16.40 -15.04
C ASP A 259 2.58 16.54 -16.34
N ALA A 260 1.99 15.43 -16.80
CA ALA A 260 1.14 15.36 -17.98
C ALA A 260 -0.38 15.36 -17.67
N ALA A 261 -0.78 15.38 -16.38
CA ALA A 261 -2.19 15.30 -15.98
C ALA A 261 -3.04 16.45 -16.54
N PHE A 262 -2.46 17.63 -16.81
CA PHE A 262 -3.13 18.76 -17.47
C PHE A 262 -3.66 18.41 -18.87
N PHE A 263 -2.99 17.49 -19.59
CA PHE A 263 -3.35 17.14 -20.95
C PHE A 263 -4.41 16.05 -20.98
N TRP A 264 -4.22 14.96 -20.23
CA TRP A 264 -5.16 13.82 -20.21
C TRP A 264 -6.43 14.07 -19.38
N GLU A 265 -6.34 14.92 -18.35
CA GLU A 265 -7.40 15.21 -17.37
C GLU A 265 -7.87 13.92 -16.65
N PRO A 266 -6.97 13.25 -15.90
CA PRO A 266 -7.23 11.92 -15.39
C PRO A 266 -8.22 11.87 -14.21
N GLY A 267 -8.49 13.00 -13.55
CA GLY A 267 -9.34 13.09 -12.35
C GLY A 267 -10.85 12.95 -12.60
N GLN A 268 -11.66 13.48 -11.67
CA GLN A 268 -13.13 13.35 -11.75
C GLN A 268 -13.72 14.18 -12.90
N TYR A 269 -13.20 15.37 -13.19
CA TYR A 269 -13.76 16.31 -14.16
C TYR A 269 -12.69 16.86 -15.10
N ARG A 270 -13.12 17.25 -16.30
CA ARG A 270 -12.31 18.04 -17.24
C ARG A 270 -12.34 19.52 -16.85
N ASP A 271 -11.25 20.22 -17.14
CA ASP A 271 -11.16 21.67 -17.08
C ASP A 271 -11.77 22.27 -18.34
N THR A 272 -12.81 23.08 -18.19
CA THR A 272 -13.48 23.77 -19.31
C THR A 272 -12.62 24.83 -20.00
N THR A 273 -11.46 25.16 -19.44
CA THR A 273 -10.46 26.08 -20.02
C THR A 273 -9.30 25.36 -20.73
N ASN A 274 -9.30 24.02 -20.73
CA ASN A 274 -8.26 23.19 -21.32
C ASN A 274 -8.11 23.45 -22.84
N GLN A 275 -6.87 23.66 -23.31
CA GLN A 275 -6.60 23.95 -24.72
C GLN A 275 -6.70 22.73 -25.66
N TRP A 276 -6.91 21.53 -25.11
CA TRP A 276 -7.10 20.28 -25.85
C TRP A 276 -8.48 19.68 -25.52
N PRO A 277 -9.56 20.25 -26.06
CA PRO A 277 -10.92 19.78 -25.78
C PRO A 277 -11.18 18.40 -26.42
N VAL A 278 -11.74 17.50 -25.61
CA VAL A 278 -12.31 16.22 -26.07
C VAL A 278 -13.65 16.50 -26.73
N ASP A 279 -13.86 15.99 -27.95
CA ASP A 279 -15.11 16.21 -28.68
C ASP A 279 -16.31 15.56 -27.97
N ALA A 280 -17.49 16.14 -28.18
CA ALA A 280 -18.73 15.73 -27.52
C ALA A 280 -19.20 14.30 -27.85
N ALA A 281 -18.62 13.65 -28.87
CA ALA A 281 -18.86 12.24 -29.18
C ALA A 281 -18.16 11.28 -28.19
N TYR A 282 -16.91 11.62 -27.82
CA TYR A 282 -16.03 10.76 -27.03
C TYR A 282 -16.10 11.09 -25.53
N GLY A 283 -16.27 12.37 -25.20
CA GLY A 283 -16.46 12.81 -23.81
C GLY A 283 -17.78 12.32 -23.20
N GLU A 284 -17.84 12.37 -21.86
CA GLU A 284 -19.10 12.21 -21.12
C GLU A 284 -19.25 13.30 -20.05
N ASN A 285 -20.49 13.41 -19.54
CA ASN A 285 -20.86 14.26 -18.41
C ASN A 285 -21.44 13.40 -17.26
N ASP A 286 -21.48 14.00 -16.07
CA ASP A 286 -22.20 13.49 -14.91
C ASP A 286 -23.72 13.81 -14.98
N ALA A 287 -24.46 13.47 -13.91
CA ALA A 287 -25.90 13.74 -13.82
C ALA A 287 -26.27 15.24 -13.66
N SER A 288 -25.30 16.11 -13.38
CA SER A 288 -25.48 17.57 -13.34
C SER A 288 -25.17 18.26 -14.68
N GLY A 289 -24.60 17.51 -15.64
CA GLY A 289 -24.13 18.02 -16.92
C GLY A 289 -22.66 18.47 -16.92
N LYS A 290 -21.92 18.24 -15.83
CA LYS A 290 -20.50 18.62 -15.73
C LYS A 290 -19.61 17.60 -16.47
N PRO A 291 -18.64 18.04 -17.29
CA PRO A 291 -17.81 17.13 -18.08
C PRO A 291 -16.85 16.31 -17.21
N LEU A 292 -16.89 14.98 -17.38
CA LEU A 292 -16.07 14.02 -16.67
C LEU A 292 -14.68 13.89 -17.30
N GLY A 293 -13.66 13.77 -16.44
CA GLY A 293 -12.31 13.33 -16.80
C GLY A 293 -12.23 11.81 -16.94
N LEU A 294 -11.04 11.25 -17.18
CA LEU A 294 -10.87 9.81 -17.42
C LEU A 294 -11.37 8.97 -16.24
N MET A 295 -10.83 9.15 -15.03
CA MET A 295 -11.27 8.36 -13.88
C MET A 295 -12.68 8.72 -13.42
N GLY A 296 -13.17 9.94 -13.70
CA GLY A 296 -14.58 10.29 -13.53
C GLY A 296 -15.52 9.45 -14.39
N MET A 297 -15.16 9.22 -15.66
CA MET A 297 -15.89 8.33 -16.57
C MET A 297 -15.78 6.86 -16.13
N VAL A 298 -14.58 6.40 -15.77
CA VAL A 298 -14.33 5.05 -15.24
C VAL A 298 -15.20 4.78 -14.01
N ARG A 299 -15.20 5.67 -13.02
CA ARG A 299 -15.98 5.55 -11.77
C ARG A 299 -17.49 5.61 -11.97
N LYS A 300 -17.98 6.28 -13.02
CA LYS A 300 -19.40 6.35 -13.38
C LYS A 300 -19.94 5.00 -13.85
N HIS A 301 -19.16 4.25 -14.64
CA HIS A 301 -19.58 2.96 -15.21
C HIS A 301 -19.12 1.77 -14.34
N GLN A 302 -17.98 1.88 -13.69
CA GLN A 302 -17.36 0.85 -12.84
C GLN A 302 -17.07 1.46 -11.45
N PRO A 303 -18.08 1.59 -10.57
CA PRO A 303 -17.91 2.27 -9.27
C PRO A 303 -16.98 1.53 -8.28
N ASP A 304 -16.68 0.25 -8.53
CA ASP A 304 -15.94 -0.64 -7.62
C ASP A 304 -14.54 -1.06 -8.15
N ILE A 305 -14.18 -0.62 -9.36
CA ILE A 305 -12.86 -0.85 -9.97
C ILE A 305 -11.74 -0.18 -9.16
N VAL A 306 -10.53 -0.74 -9.14
CA VAL A 306 -9.33 -0.05 -8.64
C VAL A 306 -8.45 0.41 -9.81
N ALA A 307 -7.58 1.39 -9.59
CA ALA A 307 -6.60 1.83 -10.58
C ALA A 307 -5.29 2.26 -9.93
N ASN A 308 -4.18 2.16 -10.66
CA ASN A 308 -2.87 2.66 -10.24
C ASN A 308 -2.70 4.17 -10.54
N LEU A 309 -1.55 4.73 -10.13
CA LEU A 309 -1.26 6.16 -10.28
C LEU A 309 -0.90 6.65 -11.70
N ARG A 310 -0.61 5.74 -12.64
CA ARG A 310 0.04 6.07 -13.93
C ARG A 310 -0.86 6.73 -14.98
N SER A 311 -2.01 7.23 -14.55
CA SER A 311 -2.82 8.19 -15.32
C SER A 311 -2.41 9.65 -15.04
N GLY A 312 -1.65 9.90 -13.98
CA GLY A 312 -1.35 11.24 -13.45
C GLY A 312 -2.27 11.67 -12.31
N TRP A 313 -3.27 10.86 -11.96
CA TRP A 313 -4.00 10.91 -10.69
C TRP A 313 -3.33 10.02 -9.65
N THR A 314 -3.44 10.30 -8.36
CA THR A 314 -2.74 9.58 -7.26
C THR A 314 -2.93 8.06 -7.20
N GLY A 315 -3.94 7.49 -7.89
CA GLY A 315 -4.25 6.06 -7.88
C GLY A 315 -4.88 5.57 -6.57
N ASP A 316 -5.57 4.44 -6.62
CA ASP A 316 -6.05 3.75 -5.41
C ASP A 316 -4.92 3.01 -4.68
N TYR A 317 -3.87 2.66 -5.44
CA TYR A 317 -2.63 2.02 -5.04
C TYR A 317 -1.46 2.49 -5.92
N ILE A 318 -0.23 2.25 -5.48
CA ILE A 318 1.01 2.64 -6.19
C ILE A 318 1.81 1.41 -6.65
N ASN A 319 2.70 1.58 -7.65
CA ASN A 319 3.49 0.47 -8.20
C ASN A 319 4.97 0.51 -7.78
N ASP A 320 5.57 -0.66 -7.62
CA ASP A 320 7.02 -0.89 -7.51
C ASP A 320 7.46 -1.78 -8.69
N GLU A 321 8.16 -1.22 -9.68
CA GLU A 321 8.43 -1.89 -10.95
C GLU A 321 9.76 -2.67 -10.99
N GLY A 322 9.81 -3.72 -11.82
CA GLY A 322 11.03 -4.37 -12.27
C GLY A 322 11.61 -5.41 -11.29
N PRO A 323 12.74 -6.05 -11.63
CA PRO A 323 13.28 -7.20 -10.89
C PRO A 323 13.93 -6.84 -9.53
N GLY A 324 13.83 -5.59 -9.07
CA GLY A 324 14.33 -5.17 -7.76
C GLY A 324 13.57 -5.83 -6.60
N VAL A 325 14.30 -6.49 -5.70
CA VAL A 325 13.76 -7.14 -4.50
C VAL A 325 13.38 -6.07 -3.46
N PRO A 326 12.14 -6.03 -2.94
CA PRO A 326 11.76 -5.06 -1.91
C PRO A 326 12.54 -5.23 -0.60
N THR A 327 13.02 -4.12 -0.04
CA THR A 327 13.75 -4.07 1.23
C THR A 327 13.05 -3.18 2.26
N GLY A 328 13.43 -3.32 3.54
CA GLY A 328 13.09 -2.40 4.62
C GLY A 328 11.77 -2.69 5.34
N ALA A 329 11.21 -1.67 5.98
CA ALA A 329 10.02 -1.78 6.81
C ALA A 329 8.77 -2.25 6.05
N VAL A 330 7.77 -2.74 6.80
CA VAL A 330 6.43 -3.04 6.28
C VAL A 330 5.83 -1.76 5.67
N ARG A 331 5.21 -1.86 4.49
CA ARG A 331 4.58 -0.72 3.82
C ARG A 331 3.27 -0.33 4.52
N THR A 332 3.10 0.96 4.73
CA THR A 332 1.99 1.58 5.48
C THR A 332 1.42 2.77 4.71
N GLY A 333 0.19 3.19 5.03
CA GLY A 333 -0.48 4.33 4.40
C GLY A 333 -1.02 4.02 3.00
N ASN A 334 -0.13 3.71 2.05
CA ASN A 334 -0.46 3.36 0.68
C ASN A 334 -0.38 1.84 0.44
N LEU A 335 -1.28 1.30 -0.39
CA LEU A 335 -1.11 -0.04 -0.94
C LEU A 335 -0.06 0.02 -2.06
N VAL A 336 0.88 -0.94 -2.06
CA VAL A 336 1.91 -1.07 -3.10
C VAL A 336 1.77 -2.41 -3.81
N GLU A 337 1.73 -2.38 -5.13
CA GLU A 337 1.83 -3.56 -6.00
C GLU A 337 3.23 -3.64 -6.62
N LYS A 338 3.94 -4.74 -6.36
CA LYS A 338 5.16 -5.08 -7.10
C LYS A 338 4.77 -5.62 -8.48
N VAL A 339 5.24 -5.00 -9.55
CA VAL A 339 5.12 -5.57 -10.90
C VAL A 339 6.49 -5.98 -11.43
N PHE A 340 6.62 -7.21 -11.94
CA PHE A 340 7.85 -7.67 -12.60
C PHE A 340 7.57 -8.76 -13.64
N THR A 341 8.40 -8.81 -14.68
CA THR A 341 8.39 -9.88 -15.68
C THR A 341 9.24 -11.06 -15.25
N VAL A 342 8.81 -12.28 -15.59
CA VAL A 342 9.68 -13.47 -15.47
C VAL A 342 10.68 -13.58 -16.61
N GLY A 343 10.51 -12.81 -17.67
CA GLY A 343 11.39 -12.80 -18.83
C GLY A 343 12.44 -11.69 -18.81
N SER A 344 13.04 -11.44 -19.97
CA SER A 344 14.01 -10.34 -20.19
C SER A 344 13.39 -9.02 -20.67
N SER A 345 12.07 -9.01 -20.91
CA SER A 345 11.23 -7.87 -21.31
C SER A 345 9.79 -8.14 -20.85
N TRP A 346 8.88 -7.17 -20.98
CA TRP A 346 7.46 -7.39 -20.63
C TRP A 346 6.76 -8.20 -21.73
N GLY A 347 6.73 -7.67 -22.94
CA GLY A 347 6.34 -8.37 -24.16
C GLY A 347 7.36 -9.42 -24.58
N TYR A 348 6.92 -10.32 -25.46
CA TYR A 348 7.74 -11.45 -25.91
C TYR A 348 9.03 -11.04 -26.64
N ASN A 349 10.07 -11.82 -26.40
CA ASN A 349 11.40 -11.65 -26.97
C ASN A 349 11.99 -13.02 -27.32
N SER A 350 12.63 -13.18 -28.48
CA SER A 350 13.25 -14.44 -28.91
C SER A 350 14.41 -14.85 -27.99
N ASP A 351 15.09 -13.85 -27.44
CA ASP A 351 16.35 -13.99 -26.69
C ASP A 351 16.07 -14.07 -25.17
N ASN A 352 14.80 -14.31 -24.81
CA ASN A 352 14.24 -14.25 -23.48
C ASN A 352 14.83 -15.29 -22.50
N LYS A 353 15.63 -14.81 -21.56
CA LYS A 353 16.09 -15.58 -20.41
C LYS A 353 15.05 -15.50 -19.30
N VAL A 354 14.35 -16.61 -19.08
CA VAL A 354 13.42 -16.76 -17.95
C VAL A 354 14.20 -16.79 -16.63
N MET A 355 13.74 -16.03 -15.64
CA MET A 355 14.39 -15.93 -14.33
C MET A 355 14.35 -17.25 -13.55
N SER A 356 15.22 -17.39 -12.53
CA SER A 356 15.20 -18.58 -11.67
C SER A 356 14.05 -18.54 -10.66
N TYR A 357 13.55 -19.71 -10.26
CA TYR A 357 12.58 -19.85 -9.16
C TYR A 357 13.06 -19.20 -7.85
N GLY A 358 14.37 -19.29 -7.55
CA GLY A 358 14.95 -18.62 -6.39
C GLY A 358 14.88 -17.09 -6.50
N THR A 359 15.06 -16.54 -7.69
CA THR A 359 14.94 -15.09 -7.96
C THR A 359 13.49 -14.64 -7.81
N ALA A 360 12.54 -15.37 -8.42
CA ALA A 360 11.11 -15.04 -8.36
C ALA A 360 10.56 -15.10 -6.93
N MET A 361 10.85 -16.18 -6.19
CA MET A 361 10.44 -16.32 -4.79
C MET A 361 11.09 -15.26 -3.89
N ASN A 362 12.35 -14.89 -4.12
CA ASN A 362 12.99 -13.82 -3.35
C ASN A 362 12.31 -12.46 -3.55
N ILE A 363 11.78 -12.14 -4.74
CA ILE A 363 10.94 -10.94 -4.91
C ILE A 363 9.61 -11.14 -4.18
N LEU A 364 8.87 -12.20 -4.48
CA LEU A 364 7.50 -12.43 -3.99
C LEU A 364 7.39 -12.46 -2.46
N VAL A 365 8.25 -13.21 -1.78
CA VAL A 365 8.23 -13.31 -0.30
C VAL A 365 8.54 -11.95 0.32
N ASN A 366 9.50 -11.20 -0.24
CA ASN A 366 9.82 -9.85 0.21
C ASN A 366 8.68 -8.84 -0.04
N CYS A 367 7.79 -9.08 -1.00
CA CYS A 367 6.55 -8.31 -1.16
C CYS A 367 5.57 -8.62 -0.01
N TRP A 368 5.25 -9.89 0.19
CA TRP A 368 4.21 -10.32 1.14
C TRP A 368 4.54 -9.92 2.59
N VAL A 369 5.78 -10.13 3.05
CA VAL A 369 6.21 -9.76 4.40
C VAL A 369 6.27 -8.24 4.64
N ARG A 370 6.22 -7.44 3.57
CA ARG A 370 6.13 -5.97 3.62
C ARG A 370 4.73 -5.44 3.30
N ASN A 371 3.71 -6.29 3.37
CA ASN A 371 2.30 -5.95 3.12
C ASN A 371 2.00 -5.46 1.69
N MET A 372 2.84 -5.83 0.73
CA MET A 372 2.66 -5.51 -0.68
C MET A 372 1.85 -6.61 -1.39
N THR A 373 1.23 -6.29 -2.51
CA THR A 373 0.78 -7.28 -3.51
C THR A 373 1.86 -7.45 -4.58
N ALA A 374 1.72 -8.47 -5.42
CA ALA A 374 2.60 -8.66 -6.57
C ALA A 374 1.82 -9.16 -7.80
N MET A 375 2.11 -8.59 -8.96
CA MET A 375 1.61 -9.08 -10.26
C MET A 375 2.79 -9.45 -11.16
N VAL A 376 2.77 -10.70 -11.62
CA VAL A 376 3.92 -11.33 -12.31
C VAL A 376 3.60 -11.48 -13.79
N ASN A 377 4.42 -10.87 -14.65
CA ASN A 377 4.18 -10.82 -16.08
C ASN A 377 4.75 -12.02 -16.85
N VAL A 378 3.96 -12.51 -17.80
CA VAL A 378 4.41 -13.35 -18.92
C VAL A 378 4.20 -12.62 -20.26
N GLY A 379 5.13 -12.83 -21.20
CA GLY A 379 4.98 -12.40 -22.60
C GLY A 379 4.66 -13.60 -23.49
N PRO A 380 3.43 -13.74 -24.04
CA PRO A 380 3.10 -14.75 -25.05
C PRO A 380 3.69 -14.38 -26.42
N ASP A 381 4.01 -15.38 -27.24
CA ASP A 381 4.53 -15.18 -28.59
C ASP A 381 3.48 -14.66 -29.59
N ARG A 382 3.91 -14.39 -30.83
CA ARG A 382 3.08 -13.89 -31.93
C ARG A 382 1.87 -14.76 -32.29
N HIS A 383 1.89 -16.03 -31.87
CA HIS A 383 0.80 -16.99 -32.08
C HIS A 383 -0.21 -16.95 -30.91
N GLY A 384 0.19 -16.42 -29.75
CA GLY A 384 -0.62 -16.38 -28.52
C GLY A 384 -0.14 -17.36 -27.44
N THR A 385 1.00 -18.03 -27.62
CA THR A 385 1.47 -19.07 -26.70
C THR A 385 2.41 -18.51 -25.64
N VAL A 386 2.10 -18.73 -24.35
CA VAL A 386 3.06 -18.49 -23.26
C VAL A 386 4.12 -19.59 -23.31
N SER A 387 5.38 -19.20 -23.50
CA SER A 387 6.47 -20.17 -23.66
C SER A 387 6.64 -21.10 -22.46
N SER A 388 7.01 -22.36 -22.72
CA SER A 388 7.05 -23.42 -21.71
C SER A 388 7.96 -23.10 -20.52
N GLY A 389 9.06 -22.36 -20.72
CA GLY A 389 9.91 -21.87 -19.64
C GLY A 389 9.19 -20.95 -18.67
N GLN A 390 8.44 -19.96 -19.18
CA GLN A 390 7.64 -19.04 -18.36
C GLN A 390 6.53 -19.81 -17.63
N ALA A 391 5.80 -20.65 -18.35
CA ALA A 391 4.70 -21.44 -17.78
C ALA A 391 5.17 -22.43 -16.69
N ASN A 392 6.33 -23.06 -16.87
CA ASN A 392 6.88 -23.99 -15.88
C ASN A 392 7.35 -23.28 -14.60
N LEU A 393 7.93 -22.08 -14.70
CA LEU A 393 8.27 -21.26 -13.53
C LEU A 393 7.01 -20.86 -12.75
N LEU A 394 5.97 -20.38 -13.44
CA LEU A 394 4.70 -20.02 -12.82
C LEU A 394 4.08 -21.23 -12.09
N ARG A 395 4.06 -22.41 -12.73
CA ARG A 395 3.62 -23.67 -12.09
C ARG A 395 4.47 -24.06 -10.89
N GLN A 396 5.79 -23.84 -10.94
CA GLN A 396 6.69 -24.12 -9.81
C GLN A 396 6.35 -23.24 -8.60
N ILE A 397 6.06 -21.94 -8.81
CA ILE A 397 5.55 -21.03 -7.77
C ILE A 397 4.16 -21.50 -7.29
N GLY A 398 3.32 -21.98 -8.20
CA GLY A 398 2.05 -22.65 -7.88
C GLY A 398 2.16 -23.78 -6.85
N THR A 399 3.25 -24.57 -6.88
CA THR A 399 3.49 -25.61 -5.85
C THR A 399 3.76 -25.04 -4.47
N PHE A 400 4.35 -23.84 -4.38
CA PHE A 400 4.45 -23.09 -3.12
C PHE A 400 3.08 -22.51 -2.74
N MET A 401 2.38 -21.85 -3.66
CA MET A 401 1.07 -21.26 -3.38
C MET A 401 0.01 -22.29 -2.93
N THR A 402 0.13 -23.53 -3.38
CA THR A 402 -0.74 -24.65 -2.97
C THR A 402 -0.47 -25.10 -1.54
N ALA A 403 0.79 -25.24 -1.14
CA ALA A 403 1.16 -25.77 0.18
C ALA A 403 1.27 -24.70 1.28
N CYS A 404 1.73 -23.50 0.92
CA CYS A 404 2.00 -22.40 1.83
C CYS A 404 0.98 -21.25 1.73
N GLY A 405 0.01 -21.29 0.81
CA GLY A 405 -0.88 -20.16 0.51
C GLY A 405 -1.64 -19.56 1.69
N GLN A 406 -1.82 -20.29 2.79
CA GLN A 406 -2.39 -19.78 4.04
C GLN A 406 -1.55 -18.65 4.70
N SER A 407 -0.23 -18.60 4.48
CA SER A 407 0.63 -17.50 4.95
C SER A 407 0.67 -16.31 3.99
N VAL A 408 -0.09 -16.35 2.89
CA VAL A 408 -0.12 -15.29 1.87
C VAL A 408 -1.54 -14.75 1.67
N TYR A 409 -2.51 -15.59 1.30
CA TYR A 409 -3.85 -15.12 0.97
C TYR A 409 -4.60 -14.62 2.21
N GLY A 410 -5.10 -13.38 2.13
CA GLY A 410 -5.80 -12.73 3.25
C GLY A 410 -4.91 -12.33 4.43
N THR A 411 -3.58 -12.36 4.30
CA THR A 411 -2.67 -11.91 5.36
C THR A 411 -2.33 -10.42 5.23
N ARG A 412 -1.70 -9.85 6.26
CA ARG A 412 -0.93 -8.59 6.17
C ARG A 412 0.54 -8.88 6.44
N GLY A 413 1.43 -8.06 5.91
CA GLY A 413 2.85 -8.08 6.30
C GLY A 413 3.03 -7.59 7.74
N GLY A 414 4.06 -8.09 8.42
CA GLY A 414 4.26 -7.86 9.85
C GLY A 414 3.75 -9.01 10.73
N PRO A 415 3.48 -8.78 12.04
CA PRO A 415 3.35 -7.46 12.67
C PRO A 415 4.69 -6.74 12.91
N TRP A 416 5.81 -7.48 12.98
CA TRP A 416 7.15 -6.90 13.14
C TRP A 416 7.84 -6.70 11.79
N ASN A 417 8.77 -5.75 11.72
CA ASN A 417 9.54 -5.50 10.50
C ASN A 417 10.42 -6.71 10.11
N PRO A 418 10.59 -6.99 8.80
CA PRO A 418 11.47 -8.05 8.34
C PRO A 418 12.94 -7.66 8.48
N ALA A 419 13.80 -8.68 8.55
CA ALA A 419 15.25 -8.52 8.43
C ALA A 419 15.67 -8.84 6.99
N ASP A 420 16.19 -7.84 6.25
CA ASP A 420 16.47 -7.93 4.82
C ASP A 420 17.32 -9.16 4.45
N GLY A 421 16.81 -10.00 3.54
CA GLY A 421 17.44 -11.25 3.08
C GLY A 421 17.45 -12.40 4.10
N GLN A 422 17.05 -12.16 5.35
CA GLN A 422 17.05 -13.15 6.44
C GLN A 422 15.64 -13.74 6.65
N TYR A 423 14.71 -12.94 7.15
CA TYR A 423 13.37 -13.40 7.50
C TYR A 423 12.35 -12.27 7.45
N GLY A 424 11.08 -12.62 7.37
CA GLY A 424 9.97 -11.69 7.51
C GLY A 424 8.74 -12.36 8.08
N PHE A 425 7.70 -11.56 8.30
CA PHE A 425 6.47 -12.01 8.92
C PHE A 425 5.26 -11.67 8.06
N THR A 426 4.27 -12.55 8.04
CA THR A 426 2.88 -12.20 7.71
C THR A 426 1.98 -12.64 8.86
N TYR A 427 0.76 -12.10 8.93
CA TYR A 427 -0.24 -12.55 9.90
C TYR A 427 -1.67 -12.47 9.37
N LYS A 428 -2.52 -13.29 9.98
CA LYS A 428 -3.97 -13.26 9.83
C LYS A 428 -4.63 -13.76 11.11
N ASP A 429 -5.69 -13.08 11.56
CA ASP A 429 -6.46 -13.45 12.74
C ASP A 429 -5.55 -13.71 13.96
N ASN A 430 -5.52 -14.92 14.50
CA ASN A 430 -4.67 -15.36 15.61
C ASN A 430 -3.40 -16.14 15.19
N THR A 431 -3.05 -16.18 13.91
CA THR A 431 -1.82 -16.84 13.42
C THR A 431 -0.88 -15.87 12.75
N PHE A 432 0.40 -15.88 13.15
CA PHE A 432 1.48 -15.28 12.38
C PHE A 432 2.36 -16.35 11.75
N TYR A 433 3.00 -16.00 10.66
CA TYR A 433 3.83 -16.88 9.85
C TYR A 433 5.22 -16.25 9.70
N VAL A 434 6.24 -16.99 10.10
CA VAL A 434 7.65 -16.61 9.92
C VAL A 434 8.12 -17.19 8.59
N HIS A 435 8.47 -16.33 7.65
CA HIS A 435 9.06 -16.67 6.36
C HIS A 435 10.59 -16.63 6.50
N LEU A 436 11.29 -17.74 6.28
CA LEU A 436 12.75 -17.85 6.42
C LEU A 436 13.42 -17.94 5.05
N LEU A 437 14.07 -16.86 4.64
CA LEU A 437 14.66 -16.66 3.31
C LEU A 437 16.07 -17.28 3.21
N PRO A 438 16.65 -17.40 1.99
CA PRO A 438 17.94 -18.07 1.77
C PRO A 438 19.15 -17.50 2.54
N GLY A 439 19.11 -16.24 2.97
CA GLY A 439 20.20 -15.64 3.75
C GLY A 439 20.20 -16.07 5.22
N TYR A 440 19.07 -16.56 5.75
CA TYR A 440 19.02 -17.20 7.06
C TYR A 440 19.63 -18.60 6.97
N SER A 441 20.30 -19.07 8.03
CA SER A 441 20.95 -20.39 8.07
C SER A 441 20.53 -21.26 9.27
N GLY A 442 19.73 -20.72 10.20
CA GLY A 442 19.27 -21.44 11.39
C GLY A 442 18.24 -22.53 11.10
N THR A 443 18.30 -23.63 11.86
CA THR A 443 17.26 -24.67 12.00
C THR A 443 16.37 -24.45 13.25
N SER A 444 16.56 -23.32 13.91
CA SER A 444 15.75 -22.74 14.97
C SER A 444 15.48 -21.27 14.64
N PHE A 445 14.47 -20.69 15.26
CA PHE A 445 14.12 -19.27 15.13
C PHE A 445 13.52 -18.75 16.44
N THR A 446 13.91 -17.54 16.87
CA THR A 446 13.31 -16.88 18.04
C THR A 446 12.56 -15.63 17.60
N THR A 447 11.26 -15.55 17.92
CA THR A 447 10.41 -14.42 17.54
C THR A 447 10.72 -13.18 18.39
N PRO A 448 10.33 -11.98 17.93
CA PRO A 448 10.00 -10.87 18.82
C PRO A 448 8.90 -11.25 19.83
N SER A 449 8.66 -10.43 20.84
CA SER A 449 7.68 -10.74 21.88
C SER A 449 6.24 -10.76 21.35
N ILE A 450 5.46 -11.77 21.71
CA ILE A 450 4.01 -11.87 21.44
C ILE A 450 3.15 -11.09 22.46
N GLY A 451 3.80 -10.36 23.38
CA GLY A 451 3.15 -9.65 24.47
C GLY A 451 2.46 -10.58 25.46
N ASP A 452 1.19 -10.31 25.76
CA ASP A 452 0.34 -11.05 26.69
C ASP A 452 -0.36 -12.30 26.08
N ALA A 453 -0.12 -12.62 24.80
CA ALA A 453 -0.71 -13.79 24.16
C ALA A 453 -0.08 -15.10 24.62
N GLN A 454 -0.78 -16.22 24.43
CA GLN A 454 -0.29 -17.56 24.68
C GLN A 454 -0.24 -18.37 23.37
N VAL A 455 0.84 -19.14 23.17
CA VAL A 455 1.00 -19.98 21.97
C VAL A 455 0.19 -21.27 22.11
N THR A 456 -0.72 -21.50 21.16
CA THR A 456 -1.58 -22.69 21.11
C THR A 456 -1.09 -23.74 20.10
N ARG A 457 -0.31 -23.34 19.09
CA ARG A 457 0.34 -24.26 18.13
C ARG A 457 1.57 -23.60 17.49
N VAL A 458 2.63 -24.38 17.26
CA VAL A 458 3.70 -24.05 16.31
C VAL A 458 3.82 -25.19 15.30
N PHE A 459 3.93 -24.87 14.01
CA PHE A 459 3.96 -25.87 12.94
C PHE A 459 4.73 -25.41 11.70
N ASP A 460 5.30 -26.35 10.95
CA ASP A 460 5.70 -26.10 9.57
C ASP A 460 4.45 -25.98 8.68
N VAL A 461 4.32 -24.87 7.95
CA VAL A 461 3.08 -24.55 7.20
C VAL A 461 2.83 -25.52 6.06
N ARG A 462 3.91 -26.03 5.43
CA ARG A 462 3.87 -26.86 4.22
C ARG A 462 3.40 -28.29 4.49
N SER A 463 3.89 -28.90 5.57
CA SER A 463 3.55 -30.27 5.98
C SER A 463 2.45 -30.31 7.05
N GLY A 464 2.20 -29.19 7.75
CA GLY A 464 1.33 -29.12 8.91
C GLY A 464 1.94 -29.69 10.20
N THR A 465 3.17 -30.22 10.14
CA THR A 465 3.85 -30.91 11.24
C THR A 465 4.10 -29.96 12.42
N THR A 466 3.73 -30.38 13.63
CA THR A 466 4.02 -29.63 14.86
C THR A 466 5.53 -29.53 15.09
N LEU A 467 6.02 -28.33 15.39
CA LEU A 467 7.43 -28.07 15.69
C LEU A 467 7.66 -27.90 17.20
N SER A 468 8.86 -28.24 17.66
CA SER A 468 9.27 -28.07 19.06
C SER A 468 9.53 -26.61 19.38
N TYR A 469 8.88 -26.08 20.42
CA TYR A 469 9.06 -24.68 20.84
C TYR A 469 9.12 -24.53 22.37
N THR A 470 9.70 -23.41 22.81
CA THR A 470 9.55 -22.86 24.16
C THR A 470 9.08 -21.41 24.09
N VAL A 471 8.50 -20.90 25.18
CA VAL A 471 8.11 -19.49 25.32
C VAL A 471 8.86 -18.91 26.51
N GLY A 472 9.57 -17.81 26.30
CA GLY A 472 10.30 -17.09 27.35
C GLY A 472 9.36 -16.28 28.24
N SER A 473 9.84 -15.88 29.43
CA SER A 473 9.11 -14.96 30.31
C SER A 473 9.05 -13.53 29.77
N ASP A 474 9.78 -13.24 28.69
CA ASP A 474 9.74 -12.02 27.87
C ASP A 474 8.70 -12.11 26.73
N GLY A 475 7.98 -13.24 26.61
CA GLY A 475 7.01 -13.49 25.54
C GLY A 475 7.64 -13.83 24.18
N ARG A 476 8.96 -14.09 24.09
CA ARG A 476 9.57 -14.57 22.84
C ARG A 476 9.35 -16.07 22.66
N VAL A 477 9.04 -16.50 21.43
CA VAL A 477 8.82 -17.92 21.08
C VAL A 477 10.06 -18.45 20.39
N ALA A 478 10.75 -19.41 21.00
CA ALA A 478 11.93 -20.07 20.43
C ALA A 478 11.53 -21.40 19.81
N VAL A 479 11.50 -21.47 18.49
CA VAL A 479 11.14 -22.64 17.67
C VAL A 479 12.39 -23.39 17.25
N SER A 480 12.30 -24.72 17.14
CA SER A 480 13.42 -25.62 16.81
C SER A 480 12.97 -26.82 15.97
N GLY A 481 13.89 -27.40 15.21
CA GLY A 481 13.62 -28.56 14.33
C GLY A 481 13.03 -28.16 12.97
N ILE A 482 13.31 -26.94 12.51
CA ILE A 482 12.83 -26.40 11.23
C ILE A 482 13.64 -27.05 10.09
N ASP A 483 13.00 -27.84 9.22
CA ASP A 483 13.64 -28.27 7.97
C ASP A 483 13.72 -27.09 6.99
N ARG A 484 14.91 -26.93 6.42
CA ARG A 484 15.22 -25.93 5.40
C ARG A 484 16.01 -26.51 4.22
N THR A 485 16.17 -27.84 4.19
CA THR A 485 16.91 -28.56 3.14
C THR A 485 16.06 -28.76 1.89
N THR A 486 14.75 -28.93 2.05
CA THR A 486 13.78 -29.16 0.96
C THR A 486 13.32 -27.87 0.29
N HIS A 487 13.10 -26.80 1.07
CA HIS A 487 12.55 -25.52 0.59
C HIS A 487 13.31 -24.30 1.17
N PRO A 488 14.59 -24.10 0.77
CA PRO A 488 15.42 -23.00 1.27
C PRO A 488 15.03 -21.61 0.74
N GLN A 489 14.22 -21.53 -0.33
CA GLN A 489 13.74 -20.26 -0.89
C GLN A 489 12.77 -19.55 0.07
N ASP A 490 11.95 -20.32 0.78
CA ASP A 490 11.09 -19.85 1.85
C ASP A 490 10.62 -21.04 2.70
N SER A 491 11.17 -21.14 3.92
CA SER A 491 10.78 -22.15 4.90
C SER A 491 9.83 -21.50 5.90
N VAL A 492 8.54 -21.86 5.89
CA VAL A 492 7.49 -21.08 6.57
C VAL A 492 7.02 -21.78 7.85
N VAL A 493 7.15 -21.10 8.98
CA VAL A 493 6.68 -21.56 10.30
C VAL A 493 5.43 -20.80 10.71
N GLY A 494 4.33 -21.49 10.99
CA GLY A 494 3.11 -20.92 11.56
C GLY A 494 3.12 -20.97 13.09
N VAL A 495 2.78 -19.86 13.73
CA VAL A 495 2.58 -19.73 15.18
C VAL A 495 1.15 -19.24 15.42
N THR A 496 0.32 -20.09 16.02
CA THR A 496 -1.06 -19.77 16.39
C THR A 496 -1.13 -19.40 17.86
N LEU A 497 -1.87 -18.33 18.16
CA LEU A 497 -2.05 -17.73 19.47
C LEU A 497 -3.47 -17.99 20.01
N ASP A 498 -3.68 -17.70 21.29
CA ASP A 498 -4.99 -17.77 21.95
C ASP A 498 -5.92 -16.58 21.61
N ARG A 499 -5.38 -15.55 20.96
CA ARG A 499 -6.03 -14.28 20.59
C ARG A 499 -5.40 -13.71 19.31
N SER A 500 -6.03 -12.69 18.71
CA SER A 500 -5.52 -12.05 17.48
C SER A 500 -4.07 -11.58 17.60
N VAL A 501 -3.28 -11.74 16.53
CA VAL A 501 -1.85 -11.35 16.45
C VAL A 501 -1.67 -9.85 16.65
N GLN A 502 -2.65 -9.07 16.23
CA GLN A 502 -2.70 -7.63 16.48
C GLN A 502 -3.82 -7.29 17.47
N PRO A 503 -3.65 -6.22 18.27
CA PRO A 503 -4.75 -5.58 18.99
C PRO A 503 -5.86 -5.23 18.00
N ALA A 504 -7.07 -5.70 18.28
CA ALA A 504 -8.25 -5.44 17.47
C ALA A 504 -9.03 -4.25 18.05
N ASP A 505 -9.56 -3.40 17.19
CA ASP A 505 -10.50 -2.35 17.58
C ASP A 505 -11.83 -2.99 18.02
N ILE A 506 -12.34 -2.58 19.18
CA ILE A 506 -13.61 -3.04 19.76
C ILE A 506 -14.76 -2.02 19.61
N ALA A 507 -14.51 -0.88 18.96
CA ALA A 507 -15.51 0.11 18.56
C ALA A 507 -16.37 -0.23 17.30
N PRO A 508 -15.99 -1.11 16.35
CA PRO A 508 -16.75 -1.25 15.10
C PRO A 508 -18.19 -1.75 15.31
N GLY A 509 -19.15 -1.04 14.71
CA GLY A 509 -20.58 -1.35 14.82
C GLY A 509 -21.19 -1.09 16.20
N LYS A 510 -20.48 -0.38 17.10
CA LYS A 510 -21.02 0.05 18.38
C LYS A 510 -21.99 1.22 18.23
N THR A 511 -22.79 1.45 19.27
CA THR A 511 -23.63 2.66 19.32
C THR A 511 -22.75 3.86 19.62
N ALA A 512 -22.75 4.86 18.74
CA ALA A 512 -22.15 6.16 19.00
C ALA A 512 -23.19 7.28 18.97
N THR A 513 -22.90 8.35 19.70
CA THR A 513 -23.68 9.58 19.79
C THR A 513 -22.74 10.76 19.89
N ALA A 514 -23.04 11.87 19.22
CA ALA A 514 -22.34 13.14 19.42
C ALA A 514 -23.27 14.20 20.04
N ASP A 515 -22.72 15.36 20.38
CA ASP A 515 -23.54 16.54 20.72
C ASP A 515 -24.20 17.16 19.47
N SER A 516 -23.53 17.07 18.32
CA SER A 516 -23.99 17.59 17.04
C SER A 516 -23.44 16.79 15.86
N GLU A 517 -24.14 16.82 14.72
CA GLU A 517 -23.81 16.03 13.52
C GLU A 517 -24.15 16.78 12.23
N GLU A 518 -23.26 16.75 11.24
CA GLU A 518 -23.50 17.25 9.88
C GLU A 518 -24.33 16.23 9.07
N THR A 519 -25.56 16.01 9.52
CA THR A 519 -26.53 15.04 8.97
C THR A 519 -26.85 15.28 7.49
N SER A 520 -26.76 16.51 7.00
CA SER A 520 -26.97 16.88 5.59
C SER A 520 -25.95 16.28 4.62
N LYS A 521 -24.78 15.83 5.10
CA LYS A 521 -23.80 15.05 4.34
C LYS A 521 -23.70 13.58 4.78
N GLY A 522 -24.54 13.15 5.73
CA GLY A 522 -24.49 11.80 6.31
C GLY A 522 -23.38 11.57 7.34
N ASN A 523 -22.69 12.62 7.80
CA ASN A 523 -21.53 12.56 8.70
C ASN A 523 -21.92 12.34 10.18
N THR A 524 -22.73 11.31 10.44
CA THR A 524 -23.32 10.97 11.76
C THR A 524 -22.30 10.36 12.73
N ALA A 525 -22.59 10.37 14.05
CA ALA A 525 -21.66 9.83 15.06
C ALA A 525 -21.29 8.36 14.84
N GLY A 526 -22.21 7.55 14.32
CA GLY A 526 -21.98 6.14 13.98
C GLY A 526 -20.85 5.93 12.95
N LYS A 527 -20.54 6.94 12.13
CA LYS A 527 -19.50 6.86 11.10
C LYS A 527 -18.07 6.86 11.63
N ALA A 528 -17.84 7.51 12.77
CA ALA A 528 -16.55 7.39 13.45
C ALA A 528 -16.34 6.05 14.17
N VAL A 529 -17.31 5.12 14.13
CA VAL A 529 -17.20 3.78 14.72
C VAL A 529 -17.76 2.68 13.80
N ASP A 530 -17.77 2.89 12.48
CA ASP A 530 -18.13 1.85 11.51
C ASP A 530 -16.92 1.06 10.96
N GLY A 531 -15.71 1.42 11.40
CA GLY A 531 -14.46 0.78 10.99
C GLY A 531 -13.95 1.23 9.62
N SER A 532 -14.53 2.29 9.02
CA SER A 532 -14.12 2.79 7.71
C SER A 532 -13.61 4.23 7.74
N THR A 533 -12.30 4.38 7.55
CA THR A 533 -11.61 5.68 7.40
C THR A 533 -12.08 6.51 6.20
N ALA A 534 -12.84 5.91 5.27
CA ALA A 534 -13.46 6.61 4.15
C ALA A 534 -14.70 7.42 4.56
N THR A 535 -15.32 7.08 5.69
CA THR A 535 -16.44 7.83 6.25
C THR A 535 -15.98 8.65 7.45
N ARG A 536 -16.86 9.46 8.05
CA ARG A 536 -16.54 10.26 9.24
C ARG A 536 -17.78 10.69 10.02
N TRP A 537 -17.64 10.86 11.33
CA TRP A 537 -18.47 11.84 12.04
C TRP A 537 -17.93 13.24 11.78
N CYS A 538 -18.81 14.22 11.65
CA CYS A 538 -18.46 15.64 11.62
C CYS A 538 -19.49 16.41 12.45
N ALA A 539 -19.05 17.31 13.33
CA ALA A 539 -19.92 18.23 14.05
C ALA A 539 -20.70 19.15 13.09
N ASN A 540 -21.81 19.75 13.55
CA ASN A 540 -22.63 20.58 12.67
C ASN A 540 -22.11 22.01 12.43
N ASN A 541 -20.99 22.39 13.05
CA ASN A 541 -20.32 23.68 12.89
C ASN A 541 -18.84 23.60 13.40
N GLY A 542 -18.12 24.72 13.32
CA GLY A 542 -16.69 24.82 13.65
C GLY A 542 -16.33 25.32 15.06
N ASN A 543 -17.26 25.30 16.03
CA ASN A 543 -16.96 25.64 17.42
C ASN A 543 -16.14 24.54 18.12
N THR A 544 -15.55 24.88 19.26
CA THR A 544 -14.93 23.90 20.18
C THR A 544 -15.94 23.45 21.25
N GLY A 545 -15.61 22.37 21.96
CA GLY A 545 -16.49 21.72 22.95
C GLY A 545 -17.35 20.59 22.38
N HIS A 546 -17.37 20.40 21.05
CA HIS A 546 -18.00 19.27 20.39
C HIS A 546 -17.41 17.94 20.87
N TRP A 547 -18.28 16.93 21.05
CA TRP A 547 -17.88 15.61 21.54
C TRP A 547 -18.55 14.47 20.78
N LEU A 548 -17.78 13.39 20.63
CA LEU A 548 -18.21 12.09 20.13
C LEU A 548 -18.06 11.06 21.25
N LYS A 549 -19.07 10.21 21.45
CA LYS A 549 -19.05 9.14 22.46
C LYS A 549 -19.45 7.81 21.85
N ALA A 550 -18.63 6.78 22.09
CA ALA A 550 -18.96 5.38 21.82
C ALA A 550 -19.45 4.66 23.08
N ASP A 551 -20.43 3.76 22.94
CA ASP A 551 -20.87 2.79 23.95
C ASP A 551 -20.44 1.37 23.52
N LEU A 552 -19.49 0.80 24.23
CA LEU A 552 -18.96 -0.54 23.96
C LEU A 552 -19.95 -1.66 24.31
N GLY A 553 -21.06 -1.33 24.97
CA GLY A 553 -22.15 -2.22 25.39
C GLY A 553 -21.94 -2.90 26.76
N SER A 554 -20.69 -3.02 27.21
CA SER A 554 -20.30 -3.59 28.49
C SER A 554 -19.07 -2.89 29.05
N THR A 555 -18.90 -2.88 30.38
CA THR A 555 -17.62 -2.47 31.00
C THR A 555 -16.50 -3.41 30.60
N ARG A 556 -15.33 -2.87 30.28
CA ARG A 556 -14.11 -3.58 29.86
C ARG A 556 -12.86 -2.91 30.42
N SER A 557 -11.78 -3.68 30.53
CA SER A 557 -10.44 -3.18 30.81
C SER A 557 -9.84 -2.58 29.53
N LEU A 558 -9.96 -1.26 29.34
CA LEU A 558 -9.42 -0.56 28.18
C LEU A 558 -7.93 -0.25 28.35
N THR A 559 -7.20 -0.23 27.24
CA THR A 559 -5.74 -0.04 27.15
C THR A 559 -5.32 1.17 26.32
N GLY A 560 -6.24 1.77 25.57
CA GLY A 560 -6.01 2.98 24.80
C GLY A 560 -7.01 3.17 23.65
N THR A 561 -6.75 4.18 22.84
CA THR A 561 -7.48 4.53 21.62
C THR A 561 -6.53 4.94 20.51
N ARG A 562 -6.97 4.79 19.25
CA ARG A 562 -6.38 5.48 18.10
C ARG A 562 -7.46 6.29 17.39
N ILE A 563 -7.17 7.54 17.07
CA ILE A 563 -8.09 8.46 16.40
C ILE A 563 -7.50 8.80 15.03
N ALA A 564 -8.30 8.61 13.97
CA ALA A 564 -8.05 9.18 12.65
C ALA A 564 -8.92 10.42 12.48
N TRP A 565 -8.30 11.59 12.46
CA TRP A 565 -8.97 12.88 12.20
C TRP A 565 -9.33 13.04 10.72
N GLU A 566 -10.25 13.96 10.41
CA GLU A 566 -10.61 14.25 9.02
C GLU A 566 -9.42 14.69 8.17
N LEU A 567 -8.70 15.71 8.65
CA LEU A 567 -7.67 16.44 7.93
C LEU A 567 -6.28 16.07 8.43
N ASP A 568 -5.34 15.91 7.50
CA ASP A 568 -3.91 15.81 7.81
C ASP A 568 -3.31 17.20 8.13
N LYS A 569 -2.11 17.20 8.72
CA LYS A 569 -1.33 18.39 9.10
C LYS A 569 -2.15 19.46 9.87
N THR A 570 -3.07 19.01 10.72
CA THR A 570 -4.09 19.84 11.37
C THR A 570 -4.08 19.60 12.88
N ASN A 571 -3.91 20.68 13.67
CA ASN A 571 -3.84 20.58 15.13
C ASN A 571 -5.23 20.44 15.78
N TYR A 572 -5.71 19.21 15.91
CA TYR A 572 -6.85 18.88 16.75
C TYR A 572 -6.39 18.79 18.21
N GLN A 573 -6.90 19.69 19.07
CA GLN A 573 -6.71 19.64 20.52
C GLN A 573 -7.95 19.02 21.16
N TYR A 574 -7.77 18.09 22.10
CA TYR A 574 -8.87 17.26 22.61
C TYR A 574 -8.55 16.62 23.96
N LYS A 575 -9.58 16.10 24.61
CA LYS A 575 -9.44 15.17 25.74
C LYS A 575 -10.18 13.87 25.47
N ILE A 576 -9.69 12.79 26.04
CA ILE A 576 -10.38 11.50 26.08
C ILE A 576 -10.84 11.26 27.51
N GLU A 577 -12.12 10.95 27.66
CA GLU A 577 -12.78 10.66 28.92
C GLU A 577 -13.51 9.32 28.83
N SER A 578 -13.75 8.67 29.96
CA SER A 578 -14.51 7.43 30.01
C SER A 578 -15.45 7.35 31.20
N SER A 579 -16.36 6.38 31.13
CA SER A 579 -17.41 6.19 32.11
C SER A 579 -17.89 4.73 32.12
N THR A 580 -18.41 4.26 33.25
CA THR A 580 -19.12 2.98 33.38
C THR A 580 -20.64 3.14 33.40
N ASP A 581 -21.14 4.33 33.76
CA ASP A 581 -22.55 4.66 34.02
C ASP A 581 -23.14 5.69 33.01
N ASN A 582 -22.30 6.30 32.18
CA ASN A 582 -22.56 7.46 31.30
C ASN A 582 -22.88 8.78 32.04
N THR A 583 -22.78 8.80 33.38
CA THR A 583 -23.02 10.00 34.22
C THR A 583 -21.75 10.51 34.89
N THR A 584 -20.93 9.62 35.44
CA THR A 584 -19.64 9.91 36.07
C THR A 584 -18.54 9.77 35.03
N TRP A 585 -17.76 10.82 34.80
CA TRP A 585 -16.73 10.87 33.76
C TRP A 585 -15.34 11.03 34.35
N THR A 586 -14.42 10.16 33.94
CA THR A 586 -13.01 10.17 34.34
C THR A 586 -12.15 10.45 33.12
N MET A 587 -11.26 11.45 33.22
CA MET A 587 -10.28 11.76 32.17
C MET A 587 -9.26 10.61 32.03
N LEU A 588 -8.99 10.21 30.78
CA LEU A 588 -8.04 9.15 30.43
C LEU A 588 -6.78 9.69 29.76
N ALA A 589 -6.94 10.71 28.92
CA ALA A 589 -5.84 11.44 28.31
C ALA A 589 -6.23 12.91 28.17
N ASP A 590 -5.34 13.79 28.60
CA ASP A 590 -5.42 15.22 28.35
C ASP A 590 -4.46 15.58 27.21
N LEU A 591 -5.02 16.00 26.08
CA LEU A 591 -4.30 16.51 24.92
C LEU A 591 -4.87 17.88 24.54
N THR A 592 -5.44 18.62 25.50
CA THR A 592 -6.05 19.95 25.23
C THR A 592 -5.00 21.02 24.93
N ALA A 593 -3.72 20.72 25.21
CA ALA A 593 -2.56 21.53 24.87
C ALA A 593 -1.59 20.81 23.90
N THR A 594 -2.06 19.82 23.13
CA THR A 594 -1.21 19.13 22.13
C THR A 594 -0.82 20.08 21.00
N ALA A 595 0.46 20.04 20.59
CA ALA A 595 0.93 20.68 19.37
C ALA A 595 0.77 19.77 18.13
N SER A 596 0.49 18.48 18.32
CA SER A 596 0.51 17.50 17.23
C SER A 596 -0.49 17.84 16.11
N THR A 597 0.02 17.82 14.89
CA THR A 597 -0.71 18.03 13.63
C THR A 597 -1.04 16.72 12.90
N SER A 598 -0.64 15.57 13.47
CA SER A 598 -0.77 14.26 12.81
C SER A 598 -2.23 13.84 12.61
N GLN A 599 -2.59 13.37 11.41
CA GLN A 599 -3.94 12.86 11.12
C GLN A 599 -4.33 11.67 11.97
N VAL A 600 -3.36 10.80 12.30
CA VAL A 600 -3.54 9.64 13.18
C VAL A 600 -2.84 9.91 14.51
N GLN A 601 -3.59 9.85 15.61
CA GLN A 601 -3.06 10.04 16.96
C GLN A 601 -3.48 8.91 17.89
N VAL A 602 -2.63 8.63 18.88
CA VAL A 602 -2.77 7.50 19.80
C VAL A 602 -2.72 7.99 21.25
N ALA A 603 -3.59 7.45 22.09
CA ALA A 603 -3.52 7.61 23.54
C ALA A 603 -3.53 6.22 24.20
N GLN A 604 -2.53 5.96 25.04
CA GLN A 604 -2.47 4.76 25.89
C GLN A 604 -2.93 5.12 27.31
N PHE A 605 -3.70 4.23 27.94
CA PHE A 605 -4.19 4.39 29.31
C PHE A 605 -4.58 3.02 29.89
N ARG A 606 -4.98 2.95 31.16
CA ARG A 606 -5.59 1.73 31.73
C ARG A 606 -6.81 2.09 32.57
N ALA A 607 -7.99 1.62 32.16
CA ALA A 607 -9.26 1.97 32.82
C ALA A 607 -10.31 0.88 32.70
N GLN A 608 -11.25 0.83 33.65
CA GLN A 608 -12.47 0.03 33.55
C GLN A 608 -13.60 0.94 33.06
N ALA A 609 -14.06 0.74 31.82
CA ALA A 609 -15.02 1.63 31.18
C ALA A 609 -15.97 0.89 30.22
N ARG A 610 -17.18 1.43 30.07
CA ARG A 610 -18.16 1.04 29.04
C ARG A 610 -18.27 2.08 27.94
N TYR A 611 -18.16 3.36 28.31
CA TYR A 611 -18.28 4.50 27.40
C TYR A 611 -16.93 5.19 27.27
N VAL A 612 -16.59 5.60 26.04
CA VAL A 612 -15.41 6.43 25.73
C VAL A 612 -15.91 7.68 25.01
N ARG A 613 -15.47 8.86 25.44
CA ARG A 613 -15.81 10.15 24.84
C ARG A 613 -14.54 10.90 24.43
N VAL A 614 -14.48 11.32 23.18
CA VAL A 614 -13.53 12.33 22.68
C VAL A 614 -14.24 13.67 22.72
N THR A 615 -13.65 14.67 23.37
CA THR A 615 -14.12 16.07 23.32
C THR A 615 -13.06 16.92 22.66
N VAL A 616 -13.39 17.58 21.55
CA VAL A 616 -12.48 18.50 20.84
C VAL A 616 -12.52 19.86 21.51
N THR A 617 -11.38 20.34 22.01
CA THR A 617 -11.26 21.55 22.82
C THR A 617 -10.61 22.72 22.09
N GLY A 618 -9.87 22.46 21.00
CA GLY A 618 -9.20 23.46 20.18
C GLY A 618 -9.05 23.00 18.73
N LEU A 619 -9.20 23.94 17.80
CA LEU A 619 -9.20 23.74 16.34
C LEU A 619 -8.62 24.97 15.64
N PRO A 620 -7.97 24.82 14.47
CA PRO A 620 -7.64 25.95 13.60
C PRO A 620 -8.88 26.59 12.97
N THR A 621 -8.79 27.87 12.58
CA THR A 621 -9.88 28.58 11.91
C THR A 621 -10.32 27.87 10.63
N GLY A 622 -11.63 27.58 10.53
CA GLY A 622 -12.22 26.89 9.37
C GLY A 622 -12.25 25.36 9.46
N VAL A 623 -11.56 24.77 10.44
CA VAL A 623 -11.62 23.33 10.74
C VAL A 623 -12.81 23.03 11.65
N TRP A 624 -13.48 21.90 11.45
CA TRP A 624 -14.59 21.43 12.27
C TRP A 624 -14.18 20.16 13.03
N ALA A 625 -14.83 19.88 14.17
CA ALA A 625 -14.58 18.65 14.93
C ALA A 625 -15.07 17.44 14.13
N SER A 626 -14.14 16.60 13.64
CA SER A 626 -14.46 15.59 12.63
C SER A 626 -13.48 14.41 12.68
N ILE A 627 -14.02 13.20 12.79
CA ILE A 627 -13.28 11.96 13.07
C ILE A 627 -13.66 10.90 12.02
N ARG A 628 -12.67 10.43 11.27
CA ARG A 628 -12.79 9.33 10.29
C ARG A 628 -12.91 7.96 10.98
N ASN A 629 -12.14 7.71 12.03
CA ASN A 629 -12.30 6.51 12.87
C ASN A 629 -11.86 6.77 14.33
N LEU A 630 -12.63 6.28 15.29
CA LEU A 630 -12.33 6.25 16.73
C LEU A 630 -12.19 4.78 17.16
N GLU A 631 -10.96 4.30 17.18
CA GLU A 631 -10.62 2.94 17.56
C GLU A 631 -10.38 2.87 19.07
N VAL A 632 -10.91 1.83 19.71
CA VAL A 632 -10.79 1.58 21.16
C VAL A 632 -10.23 0.18 21.36
N TYR A 633 -9.29 0.02 22.29
CA TYR A 633 -8.61 -1.26 22.55
C TYR A 633 -8.80 -1.74 24.00
N ASP A 634 -8.91 -3.06 24.17
CA ASP A 634 -8.87 -3.75 25.47
C ASP A 634 -7.64 -4.67 25.66
N ARG A 635 -6.65 -4.55 24.77
CA ARG A 635 -5.35 -5.26 24.79
C ARG A 635 -4.16 -4.27 24.73
N PRO A 636 -3.05 -4.45 25.47
CA PRO A 636 -1.89 -3.55 25.40
C PRO A 636 -1.29 -3.49 23.99
N PHE A 637 -0.94 -2.29 23.52
CA PHE A 637 -0.46 -2.04 22.15
C PHE A 637 0.62 -0.95 22.07
N GLY A 638 1.53 -1.08 21.10
CA GLY A 638 2.59 -0.13 20.79
C GLY A 638 2.18 0.84 19.67
N ALA A 639 2.61 2.11 19.80
CA ALA A 639 2.30 3.18 18.84
C ALA A 639 3.43 3.44 17.82
N ASP A 640 4.60 2.83 18.02
CA ASP A 640 5.80 3.02 17.21
C ASP A 640 6.27 1.69 16.58
N LEU A 641 7.18 1.77 15.60
CA LEU A 641 7.77 0.59 14.97
C LEU A 641 8.88 -0.07 15.82
N GLY A 642 8.94 0.24 17.11
CA GLY A 642 10.05 -0.08 17.99
C GLY A 642 11.15 0.97 17.99
N THR A 643 12.21 0.67 18.73
CA THR A 643 13.39 1.53 18.91
C THR A 643 14.53 1.03 18.03
N PHE A 644 15.21 1.96 17.37
CA PHE A 644 16.32 1.68 16.46
C PHE A 644 17.57 2.48 16.82
N LYS A 645 18.74 1.96 16.45
CA LYS A 645 19.91 2.79 16.14
C LYS A 645 20.09 2.85 14.63
N LEU A 646 20.62 3.97 14.14
CA LEU A 646 20.86 4.17 12.71
C LEU A 646 22.37 4.22 12.48
N VAL A 647 22.92 3.20 11.83
CA VAL A 647 24.36 2.97 11.65
C VAL A 647 24.81 3.44 10.28
N ASN A 648 25.74 4.40 10.22
CA ASN A 648 26.23 4.94 8.96
C ASN A 648 27.14 3.95 8.21
N ARG A 649 26.89 3.75 6.91
CA ARG A 649 27.60 2.78 6.04
C ARG A 649 29.10 3.09 5.89
N LYS A 650 29.51 4.36 5.98
CA LYS A 650 30.92 4.78 5.82
C LYS A 650 31.76 4.55 7.06
N SER A 651 31.19 4.73 8.26
CA SER A 651 31.95 4.79 9.52
C SER A 651 31.64 3.67 10.51
N GLY A 652 30.50 2.97 10.37
CA GLY A 652 29.99 2.03 11.37
C GLY A 652 29.49 2.68 12.65
N LYS A 653 29.37 4.01 12.69
CA LYS A 653 28.94 4.82 13.85
C LYS A 653 27.46 5.14 13.79
N VAL A 654 26.86 5.44 14.94
CA VAL A 654 25.42 5.68 15.07
C VAL A 654 25.06 7.14 15.06
N LEU A 655 23.84 7.43 14.58
CA LEU A 655 23.17 8.73 14.73
C LEU A 655 22.94 9.05 16.22
N ASP A 656 23.58 10.11 16.71
CA ASP A 656 23.72 10.45 18.13
C ASP A 656 23.33 11.92 18.38
N VAL A 657 22.45 12.16 19.37
CA VAL A 657 22.18 13.52 19.88
C VAL A 657 23.36 13.95 20.75
N LYS A 658 24.09 14.97 20.29
CA LYS A 658 25.37 15.39 20.87
C LYS A 658 25.26 15.65 22.38
N ASP A 659 26.28 15.19 23.11
CA ASP A 659 26.42 15.29 24.56
C ASP A 659 25.24 14.71 25.37
N ALA A 660 24.42 13.85 24.73
CA ALA A 660 23.15 13.33 25.26
C ALA A 660 22.15 14.43 25.70
N SER A 661 22.18 15.58 25.00
CA SER A 661 21.35 16.75 25.28
C SER A 661 19.84 16.47 25.18
N THR A 662 19.06 17.26 25.90
CA THR A 662 17.58 17.23 25.90
C THR A 662 16.96 18.58 25.49
N LEU A 663 17.79 19.52 25.02
CA LEU A 663 17.35 20.83 24.53
C LEU A 663 16.99 20.78 23.04
N ASP A 664 16.18 21.74 22.61
CA ASP A 664 15.95 22.07 21.20
C ASP A 664 17.20 22.71 20.59
N GLY A 665 17.43 22.53 19.29
CA GLY A 665 18.65 22.99 18.61
C GLY A 665 19.91 22.19 18.99
N ALA A 666 19.76 21.00 19.60
CA ALA A 666 20.90 20.17 19.95
C ALA A 666 21.38 19.34 18.74
N ASN A 667 22.49 19.78 18.14
CA ASN A 667 23.13 19.18 16.97
C ASN A 667 23.24 17.64 17.02
N ILE A 668 23.01 17.02 15.87
CA ILE A 668 23.21 15.60 15.62
C ILE A 668 24.60 15.34 15.06
N ILE A 669 25.21 14.28 15.56
CA ILE A 669 26.54 13.80 15.19
C ILE A 669 26.49 12.30 14.87
N GLN A 670 27.59 11.77 14.33
CA GLN A 670 27.89 10.35 14.47
C GLN A 670 28.77 10.09 15.70
N TYR A 671 28.51 8.99 16.42
CA TYR A 671 29.35 8.55 17.54
C TYR A 671 29.46 7.01 17.60
N PRO A 672 30.51 6.43 18.21
CA PRO A 672 30.53 4.99 18.53
C PRO A 672 29.31 4.56 19.36
N TRP A 673 28.74 3.40 19.03
CA TRP A 673 27.59 2.84 19.74
C TRP A 673 27.96 2.45 21.18
N GLY A 674 27.41 3.16 22.16
CA GLY A 674 27.70 2.97 23.59
C GLY A 674 26.92 1.83 24.27
N GLY A 675 26.02 1.15 23.55
CA GLY A 675 25.22 0.05 24.06
C GLY A 675 23.79 0.45 24.45
N ALA A 676 23.02 -0.51 24.97
CA ALA A 676 21.59 -0.33 25.26
C ALA A 676 21.28 0.77 26.30
N GLY A 677 22.26 1.23 27.07
CA GLY A 677 22.11 2.39 27.98
C GLY A 677 22.19 3.76 27.30
N SER A 678 22.76 3.84 26.09
CA SER A 678 22.95 5.10 25.35
C SER A 678 21.67 5.56 24.67
N THR A 679 20.70 6.01 25.47
CA THR A 679 19.37 6.43 25.00
C THR A 679 19.37 7.64 24.05
N ASN A 680 20.48 8.39 23.96
CA ASN A 680 20.67 9.48 22.99
C ASN A 680 21.10 9.00 21.59
N GLN A 681 21.38 7.71 21.45
CA GLN A 681 21.71 7.01 20.19
C GLN A 681 20.54 6.14 19.70
N GLN A 682 19.36 6.31 20.32
CA GLN A 682 18.20 5.45 20.17
C GLN A 682 17.01 6.30 19.69
N TRP A 683 16.37 5.83 18.64
CA TRP A 683 15.37 6.57 17.89
C TRP A 683 14.12 5.70 17.71
N LYS A 684 12.99 6.15 18.23
CA LYS A 684 11.67 5.59 17.91
C LYS A 684 11.27 6.07 16.52
N LEU A 685 10.79 5.16 15.68
CA LEU A 685 10.23 5.52 14.38
C LEU A 685 8.71 5.59 14.48
N LEU A 686 8.18 6.80 14.41
CA LEU A 686 6.75 7.09 14.40
C LEU A 686 6.29 7.21 12.94
N PRO A 687 5.54 6.23 12.39
CA PRO A 687 5.12 6.24 10.99
C PRO A 687 4.02 7.28 10.73
N ASN A 688 4.07 7.92 9.57
CA ASN A 688 2.97 8.71 9.02
C ASN A 688 2.10 7.91 8.05
N ALA A 689 0.91 8.43 7.73
CA ALA A 689 -0.02 7.87 6.75
C ALA A 689 0.42 8.04 5.27
N ASP A 690 1.54 8.70 5.00
CA ASP A 690 2.18 8.75 3.66
C ASP A 690 3.38 7.80 3.49
N GLY A 691 3.89 7.21 4.58
CA GLY A 691 5.08 6.36 4.57
C GLY A 691 6.38 7.07 4.99
N SER A 692 6.31 8.35 5.36
CA SER A 692 7.39 9.08 6.03
C SER A 692 7.40 8.78 7.55
N TYR A 693 8.47 9.16 8.24
CA TYR A 693 8.67 8.87 9.67
C TYR A 693 9.17 10.10 10.43
N ARG A 694 8.67 10.33 11.65
CA ARG A 694 9.41 11.11 12.65
C ARG A 694 10.36 10.15 13.38
N LEU A 695 11.63 10.54 13.48
CA LEU A 695 12.62 9.85 14.28
C LEU A 695 12.70 10.58 15.63
N VAL A 696 12.17 9.96 16.68
CA VAL A 696 12.09 10.59 18.02
C VAL A 696 13.15 10.00 18.94
N SER A 697 14.04 10.84 19.44
CA SER A 697 15.11 10.46 20.37
C SER A 697 14.54 9.93 21.69
N VAL A 698 14.93 8.72 22.07
CA VAL A 698 14.47 8.06 23.32
C VAL A 698 14.95 8.81 24.57
N LYS A 699 16.05 9.57 24.47
CA LYS A 699 16.60 10.35 25.58
C LYS A 699 15.76 11.57 25.94
N SER A 700 15.15 12.21 24.94
CA SER A 700 14.59 13.57 25.04
C SER A 700 13.12 13.68 24.66
N GLY A 701 12.57 12.70 23.93
CA GLY A 701 11.23 12.78 23.34
C GLY A 701 11.15 13.75 22.16
N LYS A 702 12.30 14.17 21.60
CA LYS A 702 12.41 15.20 20.55
C LYS A 702 12.62 14.60 19.16
N ALA A 703 12.05 15.23 18.14
CA ALA A 703 12.15 14.78 16.76
C ALA A 703 13.50 15.18 16.14
N LEU A 704 14.03 14.35 15.25
CA LEU A 704 15.13 14.69 14.34
C LEU A 704 14.67 15.78 13.37
N GLU A 705 15.37 16.91 13.32
CA GLU A 705 14.96 18.08 12.54
C GLU A 705 16.03 18.51 11.51
N SER A 706 15.55 19.03 10.38
CA SER A 706 16.30 19.91 9.49
C SER A 706 15.95 21.36 9.85
N PRO A 707 16.82 22.12 10.53
CA PRO A 707 16.42 23.42 11.09
C PRO A 707 16.02 24.45 10.04
N ASP A 708 15.06 25.29 10.42
CA ASP A 708 14.28 26.17 9.53
C ASP A 708 15.14 27.05 8.59
N GLY A 709 14.81 27.03 7.29
CA GLY A 709 15.58 27.73 6.26
C GLY A 709 16.87 27.02 5.82
N SER A 710 17.01 25.72 6.11
CA SER A 710 18.19 24.87 5.85
C SER A 710 18.83 25.10 4.47
N THR A 711 19.99 25.77 4.45
CA THR A 711 20.89 25.80 3.29
C THR A 711 21.63 24.48 3.16
N GLN A 712 22.13 24.18 1.95
CA GLN A 712 22.94 22.99 1.71
C GLN A 712 24.16 22.97 2.66
N GLY A 713 24.26 21.95 3.51
CA GLY A 713 25.28 21.83 4.55
C GLY A 713 24.87 22.29 5.95
N ALA A 714 23.62 22.71 6.17
CA ALA A 714 23.07 22.94 7.50
C ALA A 714 23.17 21.67 8.37
N ILE A 715 23.54 21.82 9.65
CA ILE A 715 23.64 20.71 10.61
C ILE A 715 22.21 20.31 11.04
N LEU A 716 21.95 19.00 11.14
CA LEU A 716 20.71 18.50 11.74
C LEU A 716 20.75 18.64 13.26
N ASP A 717 19.61 18.87 13.88
CA ASP A 717 19.45 18.92 15.33
C ASP A 717 18.26 18.05 15.79
N GLN A 718 17.92 18.15 17.07
CA GLN A 718 16.62 17.71 17.58
C GLN A 718 15.80 18.94 18.00
N SER A 719 14.48 18.84 17.90
CA SER A 719 13.57 19.86 18.40
C SER A 719 12.27 19.27 18.99
N THR A 720 11.46 20.13 19.58
CA THR A 720 10.11 19.79 20.04
C THR A 720 9.25 19.41 18.83
N ASP A 721 8.57 18.27 18.92
CA ASP A 721 7.73 17.73 17.85
C ASP A 721 6.50 18.62 17.61
N ASP A 722 6.56 19.44 16.55
CA ASP A 722 5.45 20.26 16.04
C ASP A 722 4.79 19.65 14.79
N GLY A 723 5.43 18.63 14.22
CA GLY A 723 4.98 17.94 13.01
C GLY A 723 5.21 18.70 11.71
N GLY A 724 6.09 19.71 11.69
CA GLY A 724 6.53 20.40 10.48
C GLY A 724 7.23 19.46 9.48
N ASP A 725 7.09 19.75 8.18
CA ASP A 725 7.65 18.94 7.08
C ASP A 725 9.18 18.73 7.17
N ASN A 726 9.86 19.60 7.92
CA ASN A 726 11.29 19.54 8.20
C ASN A 726 11.67 18.55 9.32
N GLN A 727 10.69 18.00 10.06
CA GLN A 727 10.86 16.93 11.06
C GLN A 727 10.48 15.53 10.54
N TRP A 728 9.96 15.43 9.31
CA TRP A 728 9.56 14.15 8.69
C TRP A 728 10.62 13.63 7.70
N TRP A 729 10.79 12.31 7.69
CA TRP A 729 11.88 11.63 6.99
C TRP A 729 11.38 10.41 6.21
N ASN A 730 11.58 10.41 4.89
CA ASN A 730 11.39 9.27 4.02
C ASN A 730 12.61 8.33 4.13
N LEU A 731 12.37 7.04 4.41
CA LEU A 731 13.41 6.00 4.41
C LEU A 731 13.62 5.45 2.98
N VAL A 732 14.28 6.23 2.13
CA VAL A 732 14.51 5.86 0.73
C VAL A 732 15.56 4.74 0.66
N PRO A 733 15.28 3.56 0.08
CA PRO A 733 16.27 2.50 -0.06
C PRO A 733 17.49 2.95 -0.88
N SER A 734 18.69 2.61 -0.42
CA SER A 734 19.91 2.90 -1.16
C SER A 734 20.21 1.83 -2.23
N LYS A 735 21.09 2.19 -3.18
CA LYS A 735 21.74 1.27 -4.12
C LYS A 735 22.52 0.13 -3.43
N THR A 736 22.82 0.24 -2.13
CA THR A 736 23.35 -0.87 -1.31
C THR A 736 22.25 -1.43 -0.41
N SER A 737 21.88 -2.70 -0.64
CA SER A 737 20.85 -3.42 0.12
C SER A 737 21.10 -3.40 1.63
N GLY A 738 20.03 -3.24 2.42
CA GLY A 738 20.09 -3.11 3.88
C GLY A 738 20.39 -1.70 4.41
N TYR A 739 20.54 -0.69 3.52
CA TYR A 739 20.78 0.71 3.88
C TYR A 739 19.72 1.65 3.27
N TYR A 740 19.44 2.73 4.00
CA TYR A 740 18.43 3.73 3.70
C TYR A 740 19.03 5.12 3.77
N ARG A 741 18.53 6.04 2.95
CA ARG A 741 18.77 7.47 3.11
C ARG A 741 17.61 8.04 3.89
N LEU A 742 17.93 8.77 4.94
CA LEU A 742 16.98 9.60 5.67
C LEU A 742 16.77 10.87 4.83
N VAL A 743 15.80 10.85 3.91
CA VAL A 743 15.49 11.99 3.05
C VAL A 743 14.41 12.84 3.72
N ASN A 744 14.74 14.09 4.04
CA ASN A 744 13.82 15.02 4.68
C ASN A 744 12.66 15.38 3.74
N VAL A 745 11.44 15.47 4.26
CA VAL A 745 10.24 15.73 3.45
C VAL A 745 10.20 17.17 2.93
N HIS A 746 10.64 18.16 3.71
CA HIS A 746 10.66 19.57 3.29
C HIS A 746 11.69 19.85 2.19
N THR A 747 12.91 19.33 2.33
CA THR A 747 14.05 19.71 1.46
C THR A 747 14.31 18.76 0.30
N GLY A 748 13.86 17.50 0.39
CA GLY A 748 14.30 16.42 -0.50
C GLY A 748 15.78 16.03 -0.34
N TRP A 749 16.46 16.52 0.69
CA TRP A 749 17.88 16.27 0.98
C TRP A 749 18.05 15.24 2.10
N CYS A 750 19.16 14.51 2.06
CA CYS A 750 19.42 13.42 2.99
C CYS A 750 20.32 13.83 4.15
N ALA A 751 20.15 13.12 5.28
CA ALA A 751 21.09 13.14 6.40
C ALA A 751 22.46 12.56 5.97
N ASP A 752 23.46 13.42 5.89
CA ASP A 752 24.81 13.15 5.37
C ASP A 752 25.84 13.33 6.48
N VAL A 753 26.73 12.36 6.71
CA VAL A 753 27.89 12.56 7.59
C VAL A 753 28.92 13.45 6.88
N LYS A 754 29.06 14.68 7.37
CA LYS A 754 29.82 15.76 6.73
C LYS A 754 31.22 15.31 6.29
N ASP A 755 31.58 15.73 5.07
CA ASP A 755 32.86 15.46 4.39
C ASP A 755 33.17 13.94 4.24
N ALA A 756 32.14 13.09 4.32
CA ALA A 756 32.24 11.63 4.42
C ALA A 756 33.15 11.14 5.57
N SER A 757 33.22 11.93 6.65
CA SER A 757 34.12 11.72 7.79
C SER A 757 33.86 10.41 8.53
N THR A 758 34.92 9.79 9.04
CA THR A 758 34.84 8.66 9.99
C THR A 758 35.23 9.05 11.41
N ALA A 759 35.40 10.35 11.70
CA ALA A 759 35.73 10.86 13.04
C ALA A 759 34.55 10.75 14.01
N ASP A 760 34.85 10.65 15.31
CA ASP A 760 33.87 10.83 16.38
C ASP A 760 33.36 12.27 16.39
N SER A 761 32.08 12.47 16.71
CA SER A 761 31.44 13.79 16.80
C SER A 761 31.46 14.61 15.50
N ALA A 762 31.65 13.95 14.35
CA ALA A 762 31.42 14.58 13.05
C ALA A 762 29.91 14.83 12.87
N TYR A 763 29.54 16.06 12.50
CA TYR A 763 28.16 16.47 12.33
C TYR A 763 27.45 15.73 11.20
N VAL A 764 26.16 15.48 11.40
CA VAL A 764 25.25 15.07 10.34
C VAL A 764 24.56 16.33 9.79
N ILE A 765 24.56 16.48 8.48
CA ILE A 765 24.10 17.67 7.77
C ILE A 765 22.99 17.33 6.77
N GLN A 766 22.25 18.33 6.30
CA GLN A 766 21.47 18.23 5.07
C GLN A 766 22.38 18.33 3.84
N TRP A 767 22.29 17.35 2.94
CA TRP A 767 22.97 17.40 1.65
C TRP A 767 22.11 16.78 0.53
N PRO A 768 22.15 17.31 -0.71
CA PRO A 768 21.55 16.63 -1.86
C PRO A 768 22.04 15.18 -2.00
N THR A 769 21.20 14.30 -2.56
CA THR A 769 21.58 12.90 -2.77
C THR A 769 22.78 12.77 -3.72
N THR A 770 23.83 12.10 -3.28
CA THR A 770 25.08 11.82 -4.03
C THR A 770 25.36 10.32 -4.21
N ASP A 771 24.49 9.44 -3.70
CA ASP A 771 24.73 7.99 -3.50
C ASP A 771 25.94 7.66 -2.60
N GLY A 772 26.50 8.65 -1.90
CA GLY A 772 27.67 8.49 -1.04
C GLY A 772 27.39 7.59 0.17
N SER A 773 28.37 6.76 0.55
CA SER A 773 28.29 5.87 1.73
C SER A 773 28.07 6.61 3.06
N ASN A 774 28.30 7.91 3.09
CA ASN A 774 28.07 8.82 4.23
C ASN A 774 26.60 9.27 4.34
N GLN A 775 25.78 9.06 3.32
CA GLN A 775 24.33 9.35 3.30
C GLN A 775 23.47 8.11 3.65
N ASP A 776 24.12 6.95 3.74
CA ASP A 776 23.47 5.66 3.88
C ASP A 776 23.49 5.16 5.33
N TRP A 777 22.32 4.80 5.84
CA TRP A 777 22.08 4.40 7.22
C TRP A 777 21.39 3.05 7.28
N GLN A 778 21.98 2.09 8.00
CA GLN A 778 21.33 0.83 8.35
C GLN A 778 20.51 1.03 9.62
N LEU A 779 19.21 0.76 9.54
CA LEU A 779 18.33 0.73 10.70
C LEU A 779 18.51 -0.62 11.41
N VAL A 780 18.94 -0.59 12.66
CA VAL A 780 19.12 -1.77 13.51
C VAL A 780 18.20 -1.65 14.71
N ALA A 781 17.19 -2.52 14.80
CA ALA A 781 16.31 -2.62 15.96
C ALA A 781 17.10 -3.03 17.23
N LEU A 782 16.57 -2.66 18.39
CA LEU A 782 17.21 -2.79 19.70
C LEU A 782 16.38 -3.60 20.71
#